data_AF-A0A3P8TQT8-F1
#
_entry.id   AF-A0A3P8TQT8-F1
#
_cell.length_a   1.000
_cell.length_b   1.000
_cell.length_c   1.000
_cell.angle_alpha   90.00
_cell.angle_beta   90.00
_cell.angle_gamma   90.00
#
_symmetry.space_group_name_H-M   'P 1'
#
loop_
_entity.id
_entity.type
_entity.pdbx_description
1 polymer ?
#
loop_
_entity_poly.entity_id
_entity_poly.type
_entity_poly.pdbx_seq_one_letter_code
_entity_poly.pdbx_strand_id
1 'polypeptide(L)'
;MSVFAQCPPKLVGFRCHLLLALTSVLICTSCASGRSRASQDFLDLLLQIIQDPSDLHSDGSLRSICATACDCLRELEACCPGLLSQRLELLCGLRQQETSRLHQPYAALQTLVLRNAVYQLTQEKGAGAEHLKALLGGITSVAWEADQDSGLMNNKDSAILSSLILGPMGVVPTLQTGPDCKELRLVLSSLLEESYLLTPLCQAALLHRLTEVVAMVPGIPPAIFRAQLLRLLGTSEVCLLHATLLMKCAYTDSLFSAEDEAFILKRLVVLSQHPCLNAPEKLFYMDCILHFPENRPIDSGDDTLPVLLTPRLASALAPTVFNDSATLLSRFNLLSLVHLEEGEEAEEGQGLEYLYEHLTSLLYIVENRGSREIVVTFFRAVFLFLFYFHHVERYSTSLMEQLCKLYLHHTHLAPHLINLADQTQDRLSESNWAVGLLTTLQKVITSLTQLSLKDLKWHLKMLGRVAEEGEIPQRNTLSFLSRVITPSFSSLCESGDWRQGNNVLGVCRRLLVHPSLDSLLIPLADILQHLARCYRDTDIQDHARLYYTLLTTLSREKLAGVMMQGATEGGREVKKRSLSSLMSEGEELTSLLTIHQTEKAIFRLTEAQSEPRQESKESDLHQDKVENCAEEANAALEAYRAQFSDPSFASEVTLKYQLAHTVSHDSRFDQLFSIRLHFSLTDNHYEKLHDISVPCLFRERPSPVVQLRLKPRQPYPTTLHASAIFTTQDGMSWHTAVPDIHVAFEQTFMPLPSPQTWGQGGKLGVFEGLWEEMCTEKEESAISLFCCQLEEAALNALVLKHFLPYLVSDPSHKDELRVLFFLPPQCHILLKIMSKEDAVHFNIATDNWQLLPHIGSYLLTITAAQEHPPS
;
A
#
# COMPACT_ATOMS: atom_id res chain seq x y z
N MET A 1 4.09 35.15 -6.36
CA MET A 1 4.01 36.19 -5.31
C MET A 1 2.94 37.24 -5.56
N SER A 2 2.81 37.80 -6.78
CA SER A 2 1.75 38.77 -7.12
C SER A 2 0.33 38.23 -6.85
N VAL A 3 0.10 36.93 -7.07
CA VAL A 3 -1.22 36.30 -6.89
C VAL A 3 -1.70 36.34 -5.42
N PHE A 4 -0.82 36.10 -4.44
CA PHE A 4 -1.20 36.16 -3.02
C PHE A 4 -1.55 37.59 -2.58
N ALA A 5 -0.78 38.57 -3.06
CA ALA A 5 -1.02 40.00 -2.80
C ALA A 5 -2.30 40.52 -3.49
N GLN A 6 -2.66 39.95 -4.66
CA GLN A 6 -3.87 40.30 -5.41
C GLN A 6 -5.15 39.66 -4.84
N CYS A 7 -5.03 38.64 -3.98
CA CYS A 7 -6.19 38.01 -3.37
C CYS A 7 -6.84 38.93 -2.32
N PRO A 8 -8.17 39.10 -2.31
CA PRO A 8 -8.83 39.93 -1.32
C PRO A 8 -8.70 39.33 0.10
N PRO A 9 -8.50 40.15 1.14
CA PRO A 9 -8.26 39.69 2.52
C PRO A 9 -9.45 38.92 3.14
N LYS A 10 -10.64 39.02 2.54
CA LYS A 10 -11.86 38.32 2.98
C LYS A 10 -11.88 36.83 2.62
N LEU A 11 -11.09 36.39 1.64
CA LEU A 11 -11.06 34.98 1.17
C LEU A 11 -9.98 34.17 1.89
N VAL A 12 -10.12 34.05 3.21
CA VAL A 12 -9.16 33.38 4.08
C VAL A 12 -8.90 31.92 3.69
N GLY A 13 -9.95 31.14 3.42
CA GLY A 13 -9.79 29.74 3.01
C GLY A 13 -9.03 29.59 1.70
N PHE A 14 -9.22 30.48 0.73
CA PHE A 14 -8.47 30.45 -0.53
C PHE A 14 -6.99 30.79 -0.30
N ARG A 15 -6.70 31.80 0.53
CA ARG A 15 -5.32 32.16 0.89
C ARG A 15 -4.60 31.01 1.59
N CYS A 16 -5.25 30.31 2.52
CA CYS A 16 -4.69 29.11 3.16
C CYS A 16 -4.37 28.01 2.15
N HIS A 17 -5.31 27.65 1.26
CA HIS A 17 -5.07 26.63 0.23
C HIS A 17 -3.95 27.05 -0.74
N LEU A 18 -3.85 28.34 -1.08
CA LEU A 18 -2.80 28.85 -1.94
C LEU A 18 -1.41 28.71 -1.29
N LEU A 19 -1.28 29.02 0.00
CA LEU A 19 -0.02 28.81 0.73
C LEU A 19 0.37 27.32 0.77
N LEU A 20 -0.58 26.42 1.04
CA LEU A 20 -0.35 24.98 1.05
C LEU A 20 0.05 24.44 -0.32
N ALA A 21 -0.63 24.88 -1.39
CA ALA A 21 -0.32 24.48 -2.75
C ALA A 21 1.07 24.96 -3.17
N LEU A 22 1.41 26.22 -2.90
CA LEU A 22 2.74 26.77 -3.20
C LEU A 22 3.84 26.01 -2.44
N THR A 23 3.61 25.70 -1.16
CA THR A 23 4.53 24.92 -0.34
C THR A 23 4.73 23.51 -0.90
N SER A 24 3.63 22.84 -1.27
CA SER A 24 3.67 21.50 -1.86
C SER A 24 4.44 21.49 -3.18
N VAL A 25 4.20 22.47 -4.05
CA VAL A 25 4.94 22.63 -5.32
C VAL A 25 6.43 22.85 -5.07
N LEU A 26 6.81 23.70 -4.11
CA LEU A 26 8.21 23.96 -3.78
C LEU A 26 8.94 22.73 -3.25
N ILE A 27 8.25 21.90 -2.45
CA ILE A 27 8.78 20.64 -1.94
C ILE A 27 8.92 19.62 -3.07
N CYS A 28 7.85 19.37 -3.84
CA CYS A 28 7.83 18.36 -4.91
C CYS A 28 8.80 18.67 -6.06
N THR A 29 9.13 19.95 -6.30
CA THR A 29 10.06 20.36 -7.35
C THR A 29 11.51 20.44 -6.89
N SER A 30 11.83 20.07 -5.63
CA SER A 30 13.16 20.20 -4.99
C SER A 30 13.76 21.62 -4.99
N CYS A 31 13.01 22.64 -5.43
CA CYS A 31 13.44 24.04 -5.50
C CYS A 31 13.72 24.67 -4.13
N ALA A 32 13.22 24.05 -3.06
CA ALA A 32 13.53 24.42 -1.68
C ALA A 32 15.01 24.15 -1.32
N SER A 33 15.60 23.07 -1.85
CA SER A 33 17.02 22.75 -1.67
C SER A 33 17.95 23.62 -2.53
N GLY A 34 17.48 24.02 -3.72
CA GLY A 34 18.23 24.79 -4.71
C GLY A 34 18.31 26.30 -4.47
N ARG A 35 17.81 26.83 -3.35
CA ARG A 35 17.85 28.26 -2.98
C ARG A 35 17.42 29.20 -4.13
N SER A 36 16.36 28.85 -4.85
CA SER A 36 15.83 29.69 -5.93
C SER A 36 15.30 31.02 -5.38
N ARG A 37 15.37 32.11 -6.16
CA ARG A 37 14.81 33.41 -5.76
C ARG A 37 13.31 33.34 -5.41
N ALA A 38 12.56 32.48 -6.11
CA ALA A 38 11.15 32.24 -5.80
C ALA A 38 10.92 31.58 -4.43
N SER A 39 11.82 30.68 -4.02
CA SER A 39 11.78 30.07 -2.68
C SER A 39 12.13 31.06 -1.57
N GLN A 40 13.08 31.98 -1.83
CA GLN A 40 13.43 33.08 -0.94
C GLN A 40 12.26 34.04 -0.76
N ASP A 41 11.69 34.53 -1.86
CA ASP A 41 10.57 35.46 -1.83
C ASP A 41 9.35 34.85 -1.11
N PHE A 42 9.11 33.54 -1.30
CA PHE A 42 8.04 32.83 -0.61
C PHE A 42 8.31 32.61 0.88
N LEU A 43 9.55 32.27 1.25
CA LEU A 43 9.96 32.17 2.64
C LEU A 43 9.83 33.51 3.37
N ASP A 44 10.25 34.60 2.72
CA ASP A 44 10.13 35.96 3.24
C ASP A 44 8.65 36.36 3.42
N LEU A 45 7.78 35.98 2.49
CA LEU A 45 6.33 36.18 2.65
C LEU A 45 5.77 35.40 3.85
N LEU A 46 6.14 34.13 4.01
CA LEU A 46 5.69 33.33 5.15
C LEU A 46 6.16 33.94 6.47
N LEU A 47 7.43 34.37 6.54
CA LEU A 47 7.98 35.06 7.71
C LEU A 47 7.29 36.41 7.95
N GLN A 48 6.94 37.15 6.91
CA GLN A 48 6.21 38.42 7.02
C GLN A 48 4.79 38.21 7.58
N ILE A 49 4.06 37.19 7.09
CA ILE A 49 2.72 36.84 7.59
C ILE A 49 2.75 36.45 9.07
N ILE A 50 3.86 35.86 9.51
CA ILE A 50 4.06 35.38 10.86
C ILE A 50 4.54 36.50 11.81
N GLN A 51 5.30 37.46 11.30
CA GLN A 51 5.85 38.57 12.08
C GLN A 51 4.88 39.74 12.26
N ASP A 52 3.85 39.88 11.44
CA ASP A 52 2.92 41.01 11.52
C ASP A 52 1.94 40.85 12.70
N PRO A 53 2.18 41.53 13.85
CA PRO A 53 1.36 41.36 15.05
C PRO A 53 0.16 42.30 15.04
N SER A 54 0.07 43.19 14.05
CA SER A 54 -0.70 44.44 14.11
C SER A 54 -2.21 44.24 14.06
N ASP A 55 -2.67 43.09 13.53
CA ASP A 55 -4.10 42.80 13.30
C ASP A 55 -4.62 41.58 14.10
N LEU A 56 -3.79 40.94 14.93
CA LEU A 56 -4.13 39.71 15.66
C LEU A 56 -5.21 39.90 16.75
N HIS A 57 -5.52 41.15 17.11
CA HIS A 57 -6.51 41.50 18.13
C HIS A 57 -7.94 41.67 17.61
N SER A 58 -8.18 41.80 16.29
CA SER A 58 -9.52 42.13 15.78
C SER A 58 -10.24 41.05 14.96
N ASP A 59 -9.54 40.08 14.35
CA ASP A 59 -10.21 39.11 13.47
C ASP A 59 -9.68 37.67 13.59
N GLY A 60 -10.58 36.72 13.91
CA GLY A 60 -10.25 35.28 14.04
C GLY A 60 -9.84 34.63 12.72
N SER A 61 -10.16 35.29 11.60
CA SER A 61 -9.89 34.85 10.23
C SER A 61 -8.39 34.91 9.89
N LEU A 62 -7.68 35.98 10.28
CA LEU A 62 -6.25 36.18 10.04
C LEU A 62 -5.38 35.17 10.80
N ARG A 63 -5.82 34.73 11.99
CA ARG A 63 -5.12 33.71 12.77
C ARG A 63 -5.00 32.38 12.04
N SER A 64 -6.02 31.98 11.27
CA SER A 64 -5.95 30.75 10.48
C SER A 64 -4.91 30.81 9.36
N ILE A 65 -4.66 32.00 8.80
CA ILE A 65 -3.61 32.22 7.80
C ILE A 65 -2.24 32.10 8.44
N CYS A 66 -2.02 32.73 9.60
CA CYS A 66 -0.76 32.62 10.35
C CYS A 66 -0.48 31.17 10.76
N ALA A 67 -1.49 30.44 11.27
CA ALA A 67 -1.34 29.01 11.59
C ALA A 67 -0.95 28.18 10.35
N THR A 68 -1.61 28.43 9.22
CA THR A 68 -1.31 27.76 7.94
C THR A 68 0.10 28.10 7.47
N ALA A 69 0.55 29.35 7.62
CA ALA A 69 1.89 29.78 7.28
C ALA A 69 2.95 29.09 8.17
N CYS A 70 2.69 28.95 9.47
CA CYS A 70 3.54 28.19 10.38
C CYS A 70 3.60 26.71 10.01
N ASP A 71 2.48 26.09 9.62
CA ASP A 71 2.46 24.71 9.13
C ASP A 71 3.25 24.58 7.82
N CYS A 72 3.13 25.55 6.90
CA CYS A 72 3.93 25.58 5.67
C CYS A 72 5.43 25.68 5.97
N LEU A 73 5.83 26.55 6.90
CA LEU A 73 7.23 26.63 7.35
C LEU A 73 7.69 25.33 8.01
N ARG A 74 6.82 24.66 8.77
CA ARG A 74 7.14 23.38 9.41
C ARG A 74 7.39 22.29 8.37
N GLU A 75 6.56 22.20 7.34
CA GLU A 75 6.75 21.24 6.24
C GLU A 75 8.01 21.55 5.42
N LEU A 76 8.31 22.83 5.17
CA LEU A 76 9.54 23.24 4.51
C LEU A 76 10.78 22.85 5.32
N GLU A 77 10.77 23.10 6.63
CA GLU A 77 11.85 22.72 7.54
C GLU A 77 11.98 21.19 7.69
N ALA A 78 10.87 20.44 7.62
CA ALA A 78 10.90 18.98 7.63
C ALA A 78 11.53 18.39 6.36
N CYS A 79 11.26 19.00 5.20
CA CYS A 79 11.79 18.54 3.90
C CYS A 79 13.21 19.07 3.62
N CYS A 80 13.57 20.22 4.18
CA CYS A 80 14.87 20.88 4.01
C CYS A 80 15.40 21.28 5.41
N PRO A 81 15.99 20.33 6.17
CA PRO A 81 16.43 20.60 7.54
C PRO A 81 17.48 21.72 7.56
N GLY A 82 17.34 22.65 8.51
CA GLY A 82 18.24 23.77 8.76
C GLY A 82 17.94 25.06 8.02
N LEU A 83 16.87 25.11 7.23
CA LEU A 83 16.44 26.31 6.49
C LEU A 83 16.20 27.51 7.42
N LEU A 84 15.61 27.27 8.59
CA LEU A 84 15.25 28.30 9.56
C LEU A 84 16.20 28.39 10.77
N SER A 85 17.33 27.66 10.76
CA SER A 85 18.29 27.59 11.87
C SER A 85 18.75 28.97 12.36
N GLN A 86 19.00 29.91 11.44
CA GLN A 86 19.43 31.28 11.73
C GLN A 86 18.32 32.18 12.30
N ARG A 87 17.06 31.74 12.29
CA ARG A 87 15.88 32.51 12.73
C ARG A 87 15.30 32.01 14.06
N LEU A 88 16.01 31.14 14.77
CA LEU A 88 15.55 30.57 16.04
C LEU A 88 15.19 31.61 17.10
N GLU A 89 16.03 32.65 17.28
CA GLU A 89 15.75 33.72 18.24
C GLU A 89 14.46 34.48 17.89
N LEU A 90 14.21 34.73 16.60
CA LEU A 90 12.99 35.38 16.13
C LEU A 90 11.75 34.52 16.44
N LEU A 91 11.83 33.21 16.21
CA LEU A 91 10.75 32.27 16.54
C LEU A 91 10.52 32.16 18.06
N CYS A 92 11.60 32.18 18.87
CA CYS A 92 11.50 32.26 20.33
C CYS A 92 10.75 33.53 20.77
N GLY A 93 11.11 34.68 20.20
CA GLY A 93 10.49 35.97 20.51
C GLY A 93 9.00 36.00 20.15
N LEU A 94 8.63 35.49 18.97
CA LEU A 94 7.23 35.38 18.56
C LEU A 94 6.44 34.46 19.48
N ARG A 95 6.99 33.29 19.83
CA ARG A 95 6.33 32.36 20.77
C ARG A 95 6.06 32.99 22.13
N GLN A 96 7.03 33.77 22.67
CA GLN A 96 6.90 34.43 23.96
C GLN A 96 5.92 35.61 23.96
N GLN A 97 5.78 36.30 22.84
CA GLN A 97 4.83 37.42 22.69
C GLN A 97 3.39 36.93 22.47
N GLU A 98 3.21 35.69 22.01
CA GLU A 98 1.92 35.13 21.65
C GLU A 98 1.11 34.62 22.84
N THR A 99 -0.08 35.19 23.01
CA THR A 99 -1.04 34.82 24.06
C THR A 99 -2.23 34.00 23.53
N SER A 100 -2.24 33.73 22.23
CA SER A 100 -3.36 33.11 21.51
C SER A 100 -3.14 31.61 21.24
N ARG A 101 -4.12 30.94 20.60
CA ARG A 101 -3.97 29.54 20.16
C ARG A 101 -2.83 29.32 19.15
N LEU A 102 -2.31 30.40 18.55
CA LEU A 102 -1.13 30.35 17.67
C LEU A 102 0.15 29.95 18.38
N HIS A 103 0.17 30.03 19.72
CA HIS A 103 1.28 29.52 20.51
C HIS A 103 1.64 28.05 20.18
N GLN A 104 0.66 27.20 19.84
CA GLN A 104 0.90 25.80 19.49
C GLN A 104 1.72 25.60 18.20
N PRO A 105 1.32 26.17 17.04
CA PRO A 105 2.13 26.06 15.82
C PRO A 105 3.49 26.74 15.96
N TYR A 106 3.61 27.84 16.73
CA TYR A 106 4.91 28.46 17.02
C TYR A 106 5.84 27.55 17.81
N ALA A 107 5.34 26.94 18.89
CA ALA A 107 6.12 26.00 19.71
C ALA A 107 6.54 24.77 18.88
N ALA A 108 5.64 24.24 18.05
CA ALA A 108 5.95 23.10 17.18
C ALA A 108 7.02 23.43 16.13
N LEU A 109 6.91 24.59 15.47
CA LEU A 109 7.89 25.06 14.48
C LEU A 109 9.26 25.28 15.14
N GLN A 110 9.31 26.04 16.24
CA GLN A 110 10.56 26.30 16.95
C GLN A 110 11.25 25.01 17.39
N THR A 111 10.48 24.04 17.92
CA THR A 111 11.04 22.77 18.38
C THR A 111 11.62 21.95 17.21
N LEU A 112 10.96 21.94 16.06
CA LEU A 112 11.47 21.27 14.85
C LEU A 112 12.76 21.93 14.35
N VAL A 113 12.76 23.25 14.22
CA VAL A 113 13.95 24.02 13.78
C VAL A 113 15.10 23.80 14.75
N LEU A 114 14.85 23.81 16.06
CA LEU A 114 15.86 23.55 17.08
C LEU A 114 16.47 22.16 16.92
N ARG A 115 15.63 21.13 16.73
CA ARG A 115 16.07 19.75 16.51
C ARG A 115 16.95 19.63 15.27
N ASN A 116 16.53 20.21 14.15
CA ASN A 116 17.27 20.14 12.90
C ASN A 116 18.58 20.94 12.95
N ALA A 117 18.57 22.11 13.59
CA ALA A 117 19.77 22.91 13.79
C ALA A 117 20.81 22.17 14.65
N VAL A 118 20.38 21.54 15.75
CA VAL A 118 21.28 20.71 16.57
C VAL A 118 21.81 19.52 15.76
N TYR A 119 20.96 18.85 14.98
CA TYR A 119 21.38 17.74 14.11
C TYR A 119 22.43 18.16 13.07
N GLN A 120 22.28 19.32 12.43
CA GLN A 120 23.30 19.84 11.51
C GLN A 120 24.63 20.10 12.20
N LEU A 121 24.60 20.72 13.39
CA LEU A 121 25.80 20.92 14.18
C LEU A 121 26.50 19.59 14.54
N THR A 122 25.76 18.49 14.73
CA THR A 122 26.39 17.17 14.97
C THR A 122 27.14 16.61 13.77
N GLN A 123 26.83 17.05 12.55
CA GLN A 123 27.50 16.61 11.32
C GLN A 123 28.75 17.45 10.99
N GLU A 124 28.84 18.66 11.55
CA GLU A 124 29.96 19.59 11.32
C GLU A 124 31.21 19.19 12.13
N LYS A 125 32.33 19.02 11.43
CA LYS A 125 33.61 18.67 12.06
C LYS A 125 34.15 19.85 12.87
N GLY A 126 34.11 19.75 14.20
CA GLY A 126 34.65 20.75 15.13
C GLY A 126 33.60 21.67 15.77
N ALA A 127 32.31 21.44 15.50
CA ALA A 127 31.22 22.11 16.19
C ALA A 127 31.19 21.75 17.69
N GLY A 128 30.91 22.74 18.53
CA GLY A 128 30.97 22.64 19.98
C GLY A 128 30.09 23.69 20.66
N ALA A 129 30.28 23.91 21.96
CA ALA A 129 29.40 24.77 22.77
C ALA A 129 29.29 26.22 22.27
N GLU A 130 30.37 26.80 21.73
CA GLU A 130 30.37 28.18 21.20
C GLU A 130 29.56 28.32 19.91
N HIS A 131 29.56 27.31 19.03
CA HIS A 131 28.75 27.31 17.81
C HIS A 131 27.26 27.18 18.14
N LEU A 132 26.94 26.34 19.13
CA LEU A 132 25.60 26.20 19.66
C LEU A 132 25.13 27.50 20.34
N LYS A 133 26.02 28.19 21.05
CA LYS A 133 25.76 29.51 21.64
C LYS A 133 25.53 30.58 20.58
N ALA A 134 26.33 30.61 19.51
CA ALA A 134 26.14 31.55 18.40
C ALA A 134 24.79 31.34 17.70
N LEU A 135 24.36 30.07 17.55
CA LEU A 135 23.10 29.69 16.95
C LEU A 135 21.88 30.08 17.81
N LEU A 136 22.02 30.06 19.14
CA LEU A 136 20.95 30.45 20.09
C LEU A 136 20.97 31.96 20.44
N GLY A 137 22.14 32.59 20.40
CA GLY A 137 22.40 33.95 20.89
C GLY A 137 22.39 35.05 19.83
N GLY A 138 22.02 34.74 18.58
CA GLY A 138 21.57 35.70 17.58
C GLY A 138 22.36 36.99 17.46
N ILE A 139 23.62 36.92 17.02
CA ILE A 139 24.30 38.12 16.50
C ILE A 139 25.05 37.72 15.24
N THR A 140 24.48 38.02 14.08
CA THR A 140 25.08 38.89 13.07
C THR A 140 24.18 38.93 11.83
N SER A 141 23.90 40.16 11.38
CA SER A 141 23.52 40.45 10.00
C SER A 141 24.70 40.08 9.08
N VAL A 142 24.83 38.81 8.71
CA VAL A 142 25.79 38.36 7.71
C VAL A 142 25.07 37.41 6.77
N ALA A 143 25.47 37.53 5.51
CA ALA A 143 24.87 37.02 4.31
C ALA A 143 24.40 35.55 4.37
N TRP A 144 23.53 35.24 3.42
CA TRP A 144 23.11 33.92 2.94
C TRP A 144 24.26 32.97 2.54
N GLU A 145 25.41 33.00 3.18
CA GLU A 145 26.50 32.04 2.95
C GLU A 145 26.30 30.87 3.92
N ALA A 146 25.48 29.91 3.52
CA ALA A 146 25.85 28.54 3.86
C ALA A 146 26.90 28.17 2.82
N ASP A 147 28.06 27.76 3.30
CA ASP A 147 29.15 27.23 2.49
C ASP A 147 28.61 26.27 1.42
N GLN A 148 29.15 26.42 0.21
CA GLN A 148 28.88 25.57 -0.96
C GLN A 148 29.40 24.12 -0.80
N ASP A 149 29.84 23.72 0.40
CA ASP A 149 30.59 22.48 0.65
C ASP A 149 29.97 21.51 1.66
N SER A 150 28.68 21.63 2.00
CA SER A 150 27.98 20.48 2.63
C SER A 150 27.62 19.46 1.55
N GLY A 151 28.49 18.45 1.43
CA GLY A 151 28.42 17.42 0.41
C GLY A 151 27.03 16.80 0.24
N LEU A 152 26.62 16.69 -1.02
CA LEU A 152 25.63 15.79 -1.59
C LEU A 152 25.08 14.78 -0.55
N MET A 153 23.98 15.12 0.13
CA MET A 153 23.27 14.14 0.94
C MET A 153 22.80 13.03 -0.01
N ASN A 154 23.39 11.85 0.13
CA ASN A 154 22.98 10.68 -0.64
C ASN A 154 21.52 10.37 -0.28
N ASN A 155 20.72 10.01 -1.29
CA ASN A 155 19.32 9.58 -1.18
C ASN A 155 19.06 8.38 -0.23
N LYS A 156 20.07 7.90 0.51
CA LYS A 156 19.93 6.89 1.57
C LYS A 156 19.48 7.47 2.92
N ASP A 157 19.57 8.79 3.12
CA ASP A 157 19.35 9.40 4.43
C ASP A 157 17.91 9.93 4.64
N SER A 158 17.03 9.83 3.64
CA SER A 158 15.62 10.24 3.79
C SER A 158 14.85 9.37 4.79
N ALA A 159 15.26 8.10 4.96
CA ALA A 159 14.72 7.18 5.96
C ALA A 159 15.21 7.48 7.40
N ILE A 160 16.27 8.29 7.56
CA ILE A 160 16.88 8.61 8.87
C ILE A 160 16.18 9.81 9.54
N LEU A 161 15.27 10.49 8.83
CA LEU A 161 14.59 11.70 9.31
C LEU A 161 13.25 11.46 10.02
N SER A 162 12.67 10.25 9.95
CA SER A 162 11.35 9.96 10.54
C SER A 162 11.38 9.74 12.06
N SER A 163 12.50 9.27 12.64
CA SER A 163 12.77 9.31 14.08
C SER A 163 14.19 8.81 14.34
N LEU A 164 15.01 9.58 15.05
CA LEU A 164 16.38 9.16 15.42
C LEU A 164 16.40 8.09 16.52
N ILE A 165 15.25 7.87 17.19
CA ILE A 165 15.13 7.02 18.39
C ILE A 165 14.57 5.63 18.07
N LEU A 166 13.97 5.42 16.88
CA LEU A 166 13.29 4.16 16.51
C LEU A 166 14.10 3.24 15.56
N GLY A 167 15.36 3.57 15.25
CA GLY A 167 16.24 2.69 14.45
C GLY A 167 16.91 1.60 15.30
N PRO A 168 17.34 0.46 14.71
CA PRO A 168 18.04 -0.61 15.42
C PRO A 168 19.36 -0.07 15.98
N MET A 169 19.36 0.35 17.26
CA MET A 169 20.50 0.94 17.99
C MET A 169 21.47 1.72 17.08
N GLY A 170 20.90 2.61 16.26
CA GLY A 170 21.67 3.51 15.42
C GLY A 170 22.38 4.50 16.33
N VAL A 171 23.69 4.64 16.19
CA VAL A 171 24.47 5.63 16.94
C VAL A 171 23.85 7.00 16.72
N VAL A 172 23.18 7.53 17.74
CA VAL A 172 22.67 8.91 17.71
C VAL A 172 23.89 9.82 17.54
N PRO A 173 23.90 10.72 16.55
CA PRO A 173 25.03 11.62 16.37
C PRO A 173 25.11 12.56 17.58
N THR A 174 26.29 12.65 18.19
CA THR A 174 26.49 13.41 19.43
C THR A 174 27.35 14.63 19.19
N LEU A 175 26.91 15.77 19.73
CA LEU A 175 27.67 17.01 19.73
C LEU A 175 28.65 17.00 20.90
N GLN A 176 29.93 17.20 20.62
CA GLN A 176 30.98 17.26 21.65
C GLN A 176 30.92 18.62 22.38
N THR A 177 29.92 18.78 23.24
CA THR A 177 29.77 19.95 24.12
C THR A 177 30.30 19.63 25.52
N GLY A 178 31.13 20.51 26.08
CA GLY A 178 31.39 20.50 27.53
C GLY A 178 30.11 20.78 28.35
N PRO A 179 30.19 20.82 29.70
CA PRO A 179 29.03 21.01 30.59
C PRO A 179 28.32 22.39 30.47
N ASP A 180 28.94 23.35 29.77
CA ASP A 180 28.44 24.72 29.63
C ASP A 180 27.46 24.88 28.45
N CYS A 181 26.28 24.28 28.58
CA CYS A 181 25.13 24.50 27.69
C CYS A 181 24.00 25.28 28.38
N LYS A 182 24.30 26.44 28.98
CA LYS A 182 23.32 27.21 29.78
C LYS A 182 22.15 27.75 28.95
N GLU A 183 22.43 28.25 27.74
CA GLU A 183 21.40 28.84 26.87
C GLU A 183 20.42 27.80 26.35
N LEU A 184 20.91 26.64 25.86
CA LEU A 184 20.05 25.55 25.45
C LEU A 184 19.21 25.01 26.63
N ARG A 185 19.80 24.90 27.83
CA ARG A 185 19.04 24.54 29.03
C ARG A 185 17.90 25.52 29.31
N LEU A 186 18.11 26.83 29.16
CA LEU A 186 17.05 27.83 29.35
C LEU A 186 15.95 27.70 28.30
N VAL A 187 16.29 27.49 27.03
CA VAL A 187 15.32 27.29 25.93
C VAL A 187 14.50 26.02 26.15
N LEU A 188 15.15 24.91 26.51
CA LEU A 188 14.50 23.63 26.81
C LEU A 188 13.58 23.75 28.03
N SER A 189 14.04 24.36 29.13
CA SER A 189 13.22 24.59 30.32
C SER A 189 11.99 25.43 30.00
N SER A 190 12.14 26.50 29.21
CA SER A 190 11.03 27.36 28.80
C SER A 190 10.00 26.61 27.94
N LEU A 191 10.43 25.79 26.98
CA LEU A 191 9.53 24.94 26.17
C LEU A 191 8.82 23.88 27.01
N LEU A 192 9.52 23.27 27.99
CA LEU A 192 8.95 22.28 28.90
C LEU A 192 7.97 22.89 29.90
N GLU A 193 8.27 24.09 30.39
CA GLU A 193 7.35 24.86 31.22
C GLU A 193 6.07 25.17 30.46
N GLU A 194 6.14 25.65 29.22
CA GLU A 194 4.95 25.99 28.42
C GLU A 194 4.20 24.77 27.86
N SER A 195 4.79 23.57 27.93
CA SER A 195 4.25 22.34 27.30
C SER A 195 2.84 21.95 27.74
N TYR A 196 2.40 22.31 28.97
CA TYR A 196 1.06 21.99 29.48
C TYR A 196 -0.06 22.83 28.85
N LEU A 197 0.29 23.92 28.17
CA LEU A 197 -0.66 24.77 27.44
C LEU A 197 -1.02 24.19 26.06
N LEU A 198 -0.29 23.18 25.61
CA LEU A 198 -0.47 22.55 24.31
C LEU A 198 -1.54 21.46 24.34
N THR A 199 -2.11 21.14 23.18
CA THR A 199 -2.96 19.93 23.04
C THR A 199 -2.12 18.68 23.29
N PRO A 200 -2.72 17.56 23.76
CA PRO A 200 -1.99 16.33 24.05
C PRO A 200 -1.13 15.82 22.88
N LEU A 201 -1.63 15.96 21.65
CA LEU A 201 -0.90 15.59 20.44
C LEU A 201 0.32 16.51 20.19
N CYS A 202 0.13 17.82 20.29
CA CYS A 202 1.23 18.79 20.13
C CYS A 202 2.28 18.65 21.23
N GLN A 203 1.83 18.41 22.47
CA GLN A 203 2.71 18.14 23.60
C GLN A 203 3.52 16.85 23.40
N ALA A 204 2.89 15.76 22.93
CA ALA A 204 3.59 14.51 22.60
C ALA A 204 4.64 14.72 21.49
N ALA A 205 4.29 15.46 20.42
CA ALA A 205 5.22 15.78 19.33
C ALA A 205 6.40 16.64 19.82
N LEU A 206 6.14 17.64 20.67
CA LEU A 206 7.17 18.46 21.29
C LEU A 206 8.11 17.59 22.15
N LEU A 207 7.56 16.75 23.02
CA LEU A 207 8.36 15.84 23.86
C LEU A 207 9.21 14.89 23.02
N HIS A 208 8.65 14.32 21.95
CA HIS A 208 9.40 13.47 21.02
C HIS A 208 10.62 14.19 20.44
N ARG A 209 10.45 15.40 19.92
CA ARG A 209 11.55 16.19 19.32
C ARG A 209 12.56 16.68 20.35
N LEU A 210 12.12 17.07 21.55
CA LEU A 210 13.03 17.42 22.64
C LEU A 210 13.83 16.21 23.12
N THR A 211 13.24 15.01 23.11
CA THR A 211 13.94 13.75 23.40
C THR A 211 15.05 13.53 22.38
N GLU A 212 14.85 13.82 21.10
CA GLU A 212 15.93 13.75 20.10
C GLU A 212 17.05 14.78 20.38
N VAL A 213 16.69 16.03 20.71
CA VAL A 213 17.67 17.10 20.99
C VAL A 213 18.58 16.77 22.17
N VAL A 214 17.99 16.31 23.28
CA VAL A 214 18.76 15.97 24.49
C VAL A 214 19.62 14.72 24.26
N ALA A 215 19.18 13.78 23.41
CA ALA A 215 19.98 12.61 23.04
C ALA A 215 21.21 12.99 22.18
N MET A 216 21.09 14.03 21.34
CA MET A 216 22.21 14.55 20.54
C MET A 216 23.22 15.38 21.36
N VAL A 217 22.81 15.96 22.50
CA VAL A 217 23.66 16.85 23.31
C VAL A 217 23.94 16.24 24.68
N PRO A 218 25.00 15.42 24.84
CA PRO A 218 25.31 14.75 26.11
C PRO A 218 25.65 15.71 27.26
N GLY A 219 25.95 16.99 26.97
CA GLY A 219 26.20 18.02 27.98
C GLY A 219 24.96 18.43 28.81
N ILE A 220 23.76 18.00 28.41
CA ILE A 220 22.50 18.28 29.14
C ILE A 220 21.98 16.99 29.78
N PRO A 221 21.85 16.93 31.12
CA PRO A 221 21.32 15.73 31.76
C PRO A 221 19.82 15.56 31.43
N PRO A 222 19.36 14.32 31.11
CA PRO A 222 17.94 14.01 30.88
C PRO A 222 17.02 14.37 32.05
N ALA A 223 17.58 14.58 33.25
CA ALA A 223 16.85 15.04 34.45
C ALA A 223 16.02 16.33 34.25
N ILE A 224 16.27 17.12 33.19
CA ILE A 224 15.45 18.28 32.82
C ILE A 224 13.97 17.89 32.58
N PHE A 225 13.71 16.65 32.15
CA PHE A 225 12.35 16.15 31.94
C PHE A 225 11.64 15.72 33.24
N ARG A 226 12.33 15.60 34.39
CA ARG A 226 11.71 15.05 35.63
C ARG A 226 10.48 15.83 36.09
N ALA A 227 10.53 17.16 36.05
CA ALA A 227 9.40 18.00 36.45
C ALA A 227 8.16 17.74 35.56
N GLN A 228 8.40 17.48 34.27
CA GLN A 228 7.35 17.16 33.32
C GLN A 228 6.88 15.71 33.45
N LEU A 229 7.79 14.77 33.73
CA LEU A 229 7.49 13.36 33.91
C LEU A 229 6.46 13.15 35.03
N LEU A 230 6.63 13.82 36.18
CA LEU A 230 5.66 13.77 37.29
C LEU A 230 4.23 14.15 36.87
N ARG A 231 4.08 15.05 35.88
CA ARG A 231 2.77 15.42 35.32
C ARG A 231 2.26 14.36 34.33
N LEU A 232 3.15 13.84 33.49
CA LEU A 232 2.81 12.86 32.44
C LEU A 232 2.41 11.49 33.01
N LEU A 233 3.00 11.08 34.15
CA LEU A 233 2.69 9.82 34.84
C LEU A 233 1.21 9.70 35.23
N GLY A 234 0.50 10.83 35.41
CA GLY A 234 -0.93 10.85 35.75
C GLY A 234 -1.89 10.81 34.56
N THR A 235 -1.40 10.87 33.32
CA THR A 235 -2.25 11.05 32.12
C THR A 235 -2.98 9.77 31.72
N SER A 236 -4.08 9.92 30.97
CA SER A 236 -4.82 8.82 30.31
C SER A 236 -4.81 8.94 28.78
N GLU A 237 -4.16 9.97 28.26
CA GLU A 237 -4.05 10.26 26.83
C GLU A 237 -2.99 9.37 26.19
N VAL A 238 -3.39 8.60 25.17
CA VAL A 238 -2.54 7.59 24.50
C VAL A 238 -1.23 8.20 23.98
N CYS A 239 -1.31 9.38 23.35
CA CYS A 239 -0.16 10.05 22.74
C CYS A 239 0.90 10.45 23.77
N LEU A 240 0.47 10.92 24.94
CA LEU A 240 1.37 11.37 26.02
C LEU A 240 2.03 10.18 26.73
N LEU A 241 1.27 9.10 26.94
CA LEU A 241 1.82 7.87 27.51
C LEU A 241 2.85 7.25 26.56
N HIS A 242 2.56 7.21 25.26
CA HIS A 242 3.50 6.74 24.26
C HIS A 242 4.79 7.58 24.20
N ALA A 243 4.67 8.92 24.28
CA ALA A 243 5.84 9.78 24.38
C ALA A 243 6.67 9.51 25.66
N THR A 244 6.01 9.12 26.76
CA THR A 244 6.68 8.73 28.01
C THR A 244 7.43 7.40 27.86
N LEU A 245 6.84 6.41 27.20
CA LEU A 245 7.50 5.14 26.88
C LEU A 245 8.69 5.35 25.94
N LEU A 246 8.58 6.23 24.95
CA LEU A 246 9.69 6.61 24.09
C LEU A 246 10.84 7.27 24.87
N MET A 247 10.53 8.19 25.81
CA MET A 247 11.55 8.76 26.69
C MET A 247 12.23 7.68 27.54
N LYS A 248 11.49 6.63 27.95
CA LYS A 248 12.06 5.48 28.63
C LYS A 248 12.98 4.68 27.72
N CYS A 249 12.59 4.40 26.47
CA CYS A 249 13.48 3.76 25.48
C CYS A 249 14.79 4.55 25.29
N ALA A 250 14.71 5.89 25.26
CA ALA A 250 15.87 6.73 24.97
C ALA A 250 16.83 6.92 26.16
N TYR A 251 16.30 7.05 27.38
CA TYR A 251 17.08 7.49 28.55
C TYR A 251 17.16 6.50 29.70
N THR A 252 16.29 5.48 29.72
CA THR A 252 16.33 4.37 30.68
C THR A 252 16.70 4.79 32.11
N ASP A 253 17.84 4.32 32.66
CA ASP A 253 18.32 4.54 34.03
C ASP A 253 18.69 6.00 34.33
N SER A 254 18.95 6.82 33.30
CA SER A 254 19.34 8.22 33.50
C SER A 254 18.17 9.13 33.89
N LEU A 255 16.94 8.73 33.52
CA LEU A 255 15.72 9.49 33.78
C LEU A 255 14.77 8.76 34.74
N PHE A 256 14.52 7.47 34.52
CA PHE A 256 13.54 6.68 35.27
C PHE A 256 14.20 5.90 36.40
N SER A 257 13.56 5.89 37.57
CA SER A 257 13.89 4.95 38.64
C SER A 257 13.08 3.65 38.49
N ALA A 258 13.53 2.56 39.12
CA ALA A 258 12.77 1.31 39.15
C ALA A 258 11.34 1.48 39.73
N GLU A 259 11.15 2.43 40.65
CA GLU A 259 9.82 2.77 41.20
C GLU A 259 8.92 3.44 40.15
N ASP A 260 9.48 4.34 39.33
CA ASP A 260 8.75 4.99 38.23
C ASP A 260 8.34 3.97 37.16
N GLU A 261 9.22 3.01 36.85
CA GLU A 261 8.93 1.94 35.89
C GLU A 261 7.81 1.02 36.38
N ALA A 262 7.86 0.59 37.63
CA ALA A 262 6.80 -0.19 38.26
C ALA A 262 5.47 0.59 38.29
N PHE A 263 5.51 1.91 38.50
CA PHE A 263 4.34 2.77 38.47
C PHE A 263 3.73 2.87 37.06
N ILE A 264 4.54 3.09 36.02
CA ILE A 264 4.08 3.15 34.62
C ILE A 264 3.46 1.80 34.21
N LEU A 265 4.11 0.70 34.56
CA LEU A 265 3.60 -0.63 34.26
C LEU A 265 2.25 -0.89 34.96
N LYS A 266 2.14 -0.56 36.25
CA LYS A 266 0.88 -0.62 36.99
C LYS A 266 -0.21 0.25 36.34
N ARG A 267 0.16 1.41 35.82
CA ARG A 267 -0.77 2.31 35.13
C ARG A 267 -1.25 1.73 33.81
N LEU A 268 -0.37 1.18 32.98
CA LEU A 268 -0.72 0.49 31.73
C LEU A 268 -1.71 -0.64 31.98
N VAL A 269 -1.46 -1.45 33.02
CA VAL A 269 -2.35 -2.54 33.45
C VAL A 269 -3.74 -2.01 33.81
N VAL A 270 -3.84 -0.93 34.59
CA VAL A 270 -5.13 -0.32 34.95
C VAL A 270 -5.84 0.28 33.72
N LEU A 271 -5.13 0.96 32.83
CA LEU A 271 -5.71 1.59 31.64
C LEU A 271 -6.23 0.54 30.65
N SER A 272 -5.53 -0.57 30.46
CA SER A 272 -5.99 -1.66 29.59
C SER A 272 -7.31 -2.30 30.04
N GLN A 273 -7.74 -2.08 31.30
CA GLN A 273 -9.02 -2.53 31.87
C GLN A 273 -10.10 -1.46 31.93
N HIS A 274 -9.76 -0.20 31.73
CA HIS A 274 -10.66 0.90 32.02
C HIS A 274 -11.95 0.81 31.17
N PRO A 275 -13.15 0.80 31.79
CA PRO A 275 -14.39 0.52 31.07
C PRO A 275 -14.74 1.60 30.03
N CYS A 276 -14.36 2.86 30.28
CA CYS A 276 -14.67 3.97 29.36
C CYS A 276 -13.75 4.04 28.13
N LEU A 277 -12.72 3.20 28.04
CA LEU A 277 -11.79 3.22 26.91
C LEU A 277 -12.23 2.26 25.80
N ASN A 278 -11.87 2.62 24.57
CA ASN A 278 -12.21 1.86 23.38
C ASN A 278 -11.33 0.60 23.26
N ALA A 279 -11.81 -0.42 22.53
CA ALA A 279 -11.03 -1.62 22.24
C ALA A 279 -9.64 -1.34 21.63
N PRO A 280 -9.45 -0.46 20.62
CA PRO A 280 -8.12 -0.16 20.08
C PRO A 280 -7.16 0.46 21.10
N GLU A 281 -7.66 1.34 21.99
CA GLU A 281 -6.84 1.95 23.05
C GLU A 281 -6.39 0.89 24.07
N LYS A 282 -7.29 -0.02 24.44
CA LYS A 282 -6.97 -1.16 25.32
C LYS A 282 -5.93 -2.07 24.69
N LEU A 283 -6.07 -2.40 23.40
CA LEU A 283 -5.10 -3.20 22.66
C LEU A 283 -3.74 -2.51 22.58
N PHE A 284 -3.71 -1.21 22.33
CA PHE A 284 -2.48 -0.42 22.33
C PHE A 284 -1.76 -0.50 23.68
N TYR A 285 -2.48 -0.35 24.80
CA TYR A 285 -1.85 -0.48 26.12
C TYR A 285 -1.35 -1.90 26.41
N MET A 286 -2.05 -2.93 25.93
CA MET A 286 -1.58 -4.31 26.04
C MET A 286 -0.30 -4.54 25.23
N ASP A 287 -0.23 -3.98 24.02
CA ASP A 287 0.95 -4.04 23.16
C ASP A 287 2.15 -3.32 23.79
N CYS A 288 1.90 -2.18 24.43
CA CYS A 288 2.91 -1.45 25.21
C CYS A 288 3.42 -2.24 26.43
N ILE A 289 2.61 -3.12 27.02
CA ILE A 289 3.04 -4.00 28.13
C ILE A 289 3.92 -5.12 27.58
N LEU A 290 3.55 -5.73 26.44
CA LEU A 290 4.34 -6.80 25.83
C LEU A 290 5.73 -6.31 25.41
N HIS A 291 5.82 -5.09 24.86
CA HIS A 291 7.06 -4.50 24.37
C HIS A 291 7.60 -3.40 25.29
N PHE A 292 7.44 -3.56 26.61
CA PHE A 292 7.89 -2.53 27.56
C PHE A 292 9.43 -2.42 27.55
N PRO A 293 10.00 -1.22 27.37
CA PRO A 293 11.44 -1.02 27.25
C PRO A 293 12.15 -1.15 28.61
N GLU A 294 12.50 -2.37 29.02
CA GLU A 294 13.29 -2.62 30.23
C GLU A 294 14.79 -2.70 29.95
N ASN A 295 15.58 -2.40 30.98
CA ASN A 295 17.04 -2.49 30.94
C ASN A 295 17.47 -3.94 31.07
N ARG A 296 17.38 -4.69 29.98
CA ARG A 296 17.90 -6.06 29.92
C ARG A 296 19.38 -6.07 29.51
N PRO A 297 20.18 -7.02 30.01
CA PRO A 297 21.46 -7.34 29.40
C PRO A 297 21.22 -7.76 27.94
N ILE A 298 22.12 -7.34 27.05
CA ILE A 298 22.02 -7.37 25.56
C ILE A 298 21.79 -8.79 24.97
N ASP A 299 21.82 -9.85 25.78
CA ASP A 299 21.74 -11.26 25.35
C ASP A 299 20.36 -11.93 25.54
N SER A 300 19.33 -11.24 26.03
CA SER A 300 17.97 -11.80 26.10
C SER A 300 17.14 -11.38 24.87
N GLY A 301 16.63 -12.34 24.10
CA GLY A 301 15.85 -12.08 22.87
C GLY A 301 14.67 -11.11 23.04
N ASP A 302 14.32 -10.45 21.93
CA ASP A 302 13.37 -9.33 21.84
C ASP A 302 11.92 -9.65 22.31
N ASP A 303 11.57 -10.92 22.52
CA ASP A 303 10.19 -11.39 22.79
C ASP A 303 9.94 -11.87 24.23
N THR A 304 10.63 -11.29 25.22
CA THR A 304 10.51 -11.68 26.64
C THR A 304 9.66 -10.66 27.42
N LEU A 305 8.88 -11.08 28.43
CA LEU A 305 7.98 -10.18 29.18
C LEU A 305 8.73 -9.30 30.18
N PRO A 306 8.18 -8.14 30.56
CA PRO A 306 8.83 -7.24 31.50
C PRO A 306 9.02 -7.90 32.87
N VAL A 307 10.24 -7.91 33.42
CA VAL A 307 10.62 -8.48 34.73
C VAL A 307 9.80 -7.86 35.87
N LEU A 308 9.41 -6.59 35.74
CA LEU A 308 8.57 -5.92 36.73
C LEU A 308 7.08 -6.32 36.65
N LEU A 309 6.67 -7.06 35.61
CA LEU A 309 5.31 -7.56 35.45
C LEU A 309 5.07 -8.76 36.35
N THR A 310 4.80 -8.48 37.63
CA THR A 310 4.50 -9.55 38.57
C THR A 310 3.16 -10.25 38.20
N PRO A 311 3.05 -11.56 38.44
CA PRO A 311 1.82 -12.36 38.28
C PRO A 311 0.62 -11.76 39.03
N ARG A 312 0.87 -11.19 40.21
CA ARG A 312 -0.15 -10.45 40.99
C ARG A 312 -0.67 -9.23 40.25
N LEU A 313 0.20 -8.48 39.58
CA LEU A 313 -0.20 -7.33 38.77
C LEU A 313 -0.93 -7.80 37.50
N ALA A 314 -0.43 -8.85 36.86
CA ALA A 314 -1.03 -9.45 35.67
C ALA A 314 -2.42 -10.04 35.95
N SER A 315 -2.68 -10.54 37.16
CA SER A 315 -3.99 -11.10 37.56
C SER A 315 -5.16 -10.13 37.35
N ALA A 316 -4.92 -8.82 37.39
CA ALA A 316 -5.94 -7.82 37.10
C ALA A 316 -6.40 -7.89 35.62
N LEU A 317 -5.54 -8.34 34.70
CA LEU A 317 -5.81 -8.52 33.28
C LEU A 317 -6.52 -9.83 32.93
N ALA A 318 -6.96 -10.58 33.94
CA ALA A 318 -7.73 -11.79 33.78
C ALA A 318 -8.85 -11.65 32.72
N PRO A 319 -8.84 -12.47 31.65
CA PRO A 319 -9.84 -12.38 30.60
C PRO A 319 -11.22 -12.75 31.15
N THR A 320 -12.21 -11.93 30.82
CA THR A 320 -13.61 -12.18 31.17
C THR A 320 -14.41 -12.41 29.89
N VAL A 321 -15.51 -13.18 30.00
CA VAL A 321 -16.39 -13.49 28.87
C VAL A 321 -17.01 -12.23 28.23
N PHE A 322 -17.08 -11.12 28.98
CA PHE A 322 -17.62 -9.84 28.50
C PHE A 322 -16.63 -9.01 27.68
N ASN A 323 -15.37 -9.44 27.57
CA ASN A 323 -14.39 -8.75 26.75
C ASN A 323 -14.65 -8.98 25.25
N ASP A 324 -14.29 -7.99 24.44
CA ASP A 324 -14.32 -8.16 22.99
C ASP A 324 -13.29 -9.23 22.57
N SER A 325 -13.54 -9.84 21.41
CA SER A 325 -12.74 -10.94 20.88
C SER A 325 -11.24 -10.66 20.80
N ALA A 326 -10.85 -9.43 20.46
CA ALA A 326 -9.46 -9.06 20.28
C ALA A 326 -8.76 -8.82 21.62
N THR A 327 -9.37 -8.05 22.53
CA THR A 327 -8.81 -7.80 23.86
C THR A 327 -8.78 -9.06 24.73
N LEU A 328 -9.75 -9.96 24.57
CA LEU A 328 -9.73 -11.26 25.24
C LEU A 328 -8.50 -12.06 24.83
N LEU A 329 -8.24 -12.20 23.52
CA LEU A 329 -7.12 -12.97 23.01
C LEU A 329 -5.77 -12.36 23.41
N SER A 330 -5.63 -11.03 23.38
CA SER A 330 -4.38 -10.38 23.79
C SER A 330 -4.11 -10.53 25.28
N ARG A 331 -5.13 -10.42 26.13
CA ARG A 331 -5.04 -10.70 27.58
C ARG A 331 -4.71 -12.16 27.87
N PHE A 332 -5.36 -13.07 27.15
CA PHE A 332 -5.10 -14.50 27.26
C PHE A 332 -3.65 -14.84 26.89
N ASN A 333 -3.13 -14.25 25.80
CA ASN A 333 -1.74 -14.41 25.40
C ASN A 333 -0.77 -13.87 26.44
N LEU A 334 -0.99 -12.64 26.93
CA LEU A 334 -0.14 -12.02 27.94
C LEU A 334 -0.07 -12.86 29.23
N LEU A 335 -1.21 -13.32 29.74
CA LEU A 335 -1.23 -14.18 30.93
C LEU A 335 -0.58 -15.54 30.70
N SER A 336 -0.72 -16.09 29.49
CA SER A 336 -0.04 -17.35 29.14
C SER A 336 1.48 -17.18 29.19
N LEU A 337 1.99 -16.05 28.71
CA LEU A 337 3.42 -15.73 28.80
C LEU A 337 3.87 -15.52 30.25
N VAL A 338 3.08 -14.81 31.08
CA VAL A 338 3.43 -14.55 32.50
C VAL A 338 3.57 -15.86 33.27
N HIS A 339 2.62 -16.78 33.08
CA HIS A 339 2.65 -18.09 33.74
C HIS A 339 3.71 -19.05 33.16
N LEU A 340 4.21 -18.80 31.95
CA LEU A 340 5.35 -19.54 31.40
C LEU A 340 6.67 -19.14 32.09
N GLU A 341 6.85 -17.85 32.40
CA GLU A 341 8.07 -17.32 33.03
C GLU A 341 8.19 -17.66 34.53
N GLU A 342 7.08 -17.86 35.25
CA GLU A 342 7.10 -18.24 36.68
C GLU A 342 7.71 -19.63 36.94
N GLY A 343 7.73 -20.51 35.93
CA GLY A 343 8.11 -21.91 36.09
C GLY A 343 7.11 -22.70 36.97
N GLU A 344 7.20 -24.03 36.92
CA GLU A 344 6.29 -24.94 37.64
C GLU A 344 6.43 -24.91 39.19
N GLU A 345 7.36 -24.09 39.72
CA GLU A 345 7.73 -24.07 41.14
C GLU A 345 7.04 -22.96 41.97
N ALA A 346 6.21 -22.11 41.37
CA ALA A 346 5.38 -21.19 42.15
C ALA A 346 4.30 -21.98 42.90
N GLU A 347 4.29 -21.87 44.24
CA GLU A 347 3.21 -22.36 45.09
C GLU A 347 1.88 -21.80 44.55
N GLU A 348 1.04 -22.71 44.03
CA GLU A 348 -0.31 -22.52 43.48
C GLU A 348 -0.39 -22.34 41.95
N GLY A 349 -0.56 -23.45 41.22
CA GLY A 349 -1.01 -23.51 39.81
C GLY A 349 -2.42 -22.93 39.53
N GLN A 350 -2.90 -22.01 40.38
CA GLN A 350 -4.18 -21.30 40.26
C GLN A 350 -4.28 -20.47 38.98
N GLY A 351 -3.17 -19.92 38.46
CA GLY A 351 -3.17 -19.13 37.23
C GLY A 351 -3.49 -19.95 35.99
N LEU A 352 -2.83 -21.12 35.86
CA LEU A 352 -3.09 -22.06 34.77
C LEU A 352 -4.50 -22.68 34.88
N GLU A 353 -4.95 -22.96 36.12
CA GLU A 353 -6.32 -23.41 36.39
C GLU A 353 -7.34 -22.35 35.94
N TYR A 354 -7.11 -21.06 36.23
CA TYR A 354 -7.98 -19.98 35.79
C TYR A 354 -8.05 -19.84 34.27
N LEU A 355 -6.91 -19.92 33.57
CA LEU A 355 -6.88 -19.88 32.10
C LEU A 355 -7.66 -21.06 31.50
N TYR A 356 -7.51 -22.25 32.09
CA TYR A 356 -8.25 -23.42 31.68
C TYR A 356 -9.75 -23.29 31.99
N GLU A 357 -10.13 -22.81 33.17
CA GLU A 357 -11.54 -22.52 33.52
C GLU A 357 -12.16 -21.51 32.55
N HIS A 358 -11.41 -20.49 32.14
CA HIS A 358 -11.85 -19.53 31.13
C HIS A 358 -12.09 -20.20 29.77
N LEU A 359 -11.19 -21.08 29.32
CA LEU A 359 -11.41 -21.89 28.11
C LEU A 359 -12.66 -22.77 28.23
N THR A 360 -12.91 -23.38 29.39
CA THR A 360 -14.13 -24.17 29.61
C THR A 360 -15.39 -23.32 29.62
N SER A 361 -15.30 -22.07 30.09
CA SER A 361 -16.41 -21.11 30.04
C SER A 361 -16.73 -20.72 28.60
N LEU A 362 -15.71 -20.46 27.78
CA LEU A 362 -15.87 -20.21 26.34
C LEU A 362 -16.43 -21.45 25.62
N LEU A 363 -15.96 -22.64 25.97
CA LEU A 363 -16.48 -23.91 25.44
C LEU A 363 -17.98 -24.04 25.70
N TYR A 364 -18.45 -23.77 26.93
CA TYR A 364 -19.88 -23.84 27.27
C TYR A 364 -20.74 -22.87 26.43
N ILE A 365 -20.19 -21.70 26.08
CA ILE A 365 -20.87 -20.74 25.20
C ILE A 365 -20.93 -21.26 23.76
N VAL A 366 -19.84 -21.86 23.28
CA VAL A 366 -19.78 -22.46 21.95
C VAL A 366 -20.74 -23.66 21.85
N GLU A 367 -20.82 -24.50 22.89
CA GLU A 367 -21.79 -25.60 22.99
C GLU A 367 -23.25 -25.12 22.90
N ASN A 368 -23.55 -23.93 23.43
CA ASN A 368 -24.88 -23.33 23.37
C ASN A 368 -25.13 -22.47 22.11
N ARG A 369 -24.40 -22.72 21.02
CA ARG A 369 -24.47 -22.00 19.74
C ARG A 369 -24.09 -20.52 19.86
N GLY A 370 -22.87 -20.27 20.31
CA GLY A 370 -22.25 -18.93 20.30
C GLY A 370 -22.18 -18.30 18.91
N SER A 371 -21.94 -16.98 18.87
CA SER A 371 -21.72 -16.26 17.61
C SER A 371 -20.47 -16.79 16.88
N ARG A 372 -20.41 -16.60 15.55
CA ARG A 372 -19.24 -17.01 14.75
C ARG A 372 -17.94 -16.42 15.28
N GLU A 373 -17.98 -15.19 15.79
CA GLU A 373 -16.83 -14.51 16.37
C GLU A 373 -16.32 -15.25 17.62
N ILE A 374 -17.21 -15.64 18.53
CA ILE A 374 -16.86 -16.37 19.76
C ILE A 374 -16.30 -17.77 19.46
N VAL A 375 -16.86 -18.44 18.44
CA VAL A 375 -16.32 -19.73 17.97
C VAL A 375 -14.87 -19.56 17.54
N VAL A 376 -14.57 -18.55 16.71
CA VAL A 376 -13.21 -18.30 16.24
C VAL A 376 -12.28 -17.91 17.40
N THR A 377 -12.72 -17.10 18.35
CA THR A 377 -11.89 -16.77 19.52
C THR A 377 -11.61 -17.97 20.39
N PHE A 378 -12.59 -18.86 20.60
CA PHE A 378 -12.37 -20.09 21.35
C PHE A 378 -11.28 -20.94 20.72
N PHE A 379 -11.35 -21.23 19.41
CA PHE A 379 -10.32 -22.03 18.72
C PHE A 379 -8.95 -21.36 18.73
N ARG A 380 -8.89 -20.03 18.63
CA ARG A 380 -7.63 -19.26 18.76
C ARG A 380 -7.06 -19.31 20.18
N ALA A 381 -7.92 -19.21 21.20
CA ALA A 381 -7.50 -19.30 22.59
C ALA A 381 -7.00 -20.71 22.94
N VAL A 382 -7.68 -21.76 22.44
CA VAL A 382 -7.21 -23.16 22.55
C VAL A 382 -5.84 -23.33 21.88
N PHE A 383 -5.65 -22.78 20.68
CA PHE A 383 -4.35 -22.81 20.02
C PHE A 383 -3.25 -22.13 20.85
N LEU A 384 -3.51 -20.92 21.37
CA LEU A 384 -2.56 -20.20 22.23
C LEU A 384 -2.21 -20.99 23.49
N PHE A 385 -3.22 -21.59 24.13
CA PHE A 385 -3.00 -22.41 25.32
C PHE A 385 -2.13 -23.64 25.03
N LEU A 386 -2.41 -24.34 23.92
CA LEU A 386 -1.60 -25.49 23.49
C LEU A 386 -0.19 -25.05 23.11
N PHE A 387 -0.02 -23.91 22.45
CA PHE A 387 1.27 -23.39 22.05
C PHE A 387 2.23 -23.22 23.24
N TYR A 388 1.74 -22.69 24.37
CA TYR A 388 2.57 -22.52 25.57
C TYR A 388 2.58 -23.75 26.48
N PHE A 389 1.43 -24.40 26.71
CA PHE A 389 1.25 -25.40 27.77
C PHE A 389 1.01 -26.84 27.28
N HIS A 390 1.44 -27.18 26.06
CA HIS A 390 1.32 -28.56 25.54
C HIS A 390 1.94 -29.65 26.44
N HIS A 391 3.00 -29.32 27.18
CA HIS A 391 3.71 -30.23 28.08
C HIS A 391 2.85 -30.67 29.29
N VAL A 392 1.81 -29.93 29.65
CA VAL A 392 0.93 -30.27 30.77
C VAL A 392 -0.15 -31.27 30.33
N GLU A 393 0.16 -32.57 30.43
CA GLU A 393 -0.67 -33.67 29.91
C GLU A 393 -2.12 -33.66 30.44
N ARG A 394 -2.35 -33.27 31.70
CA ARG A 394 -3.69 -33.23 32.31
C ARG A 394 -4.66 -32.33 31.55
N TYR A 395 -4.21 -31.12 31.19
CA TYR A 395 -5.07 -30.16 30.49
C TYR A 395 -5.17 -30.48 29.01
N SER A 396 -4.07 -30.92 28.38
CA SER A 396 -4.07 -31.25 26.95
C SER A 396 -4.96 -32.46 26.62
N THR A 397 -4.97 -33.50 27.47
CA THR A 397 -5.86 -34.66 27.35
C THR A 397 -7.32 -34.30 27.61
N SER A 398 -7.58 -33.50 28.65
CA SER A 398 -8.92 -33.02 28.97
C SER A 398 -9.49 -32.14 27.83
N LEU A 399 -8.70 -31.22 27.26
CA LEU A 399 -9.11 -30.43 26.09
C LEU A 399 -9.46 -31.31 24.89
N MET A 400 -8.65 -32.33 24.63
CA MET A 400 -8.91 -33.28 23.53
C MET A 400 -10.26 -33.99 23.71
N GLU A 401 -10.57 -34.47 24.91
CA GLU A 401 -11.87 -35.07 25.22
C GLU A 401 -13.04 -34.09 25.04
N GLN A 402 -12.88 -32.85 25.52
CA GLN A 402 -13.90 -31.81 25.40
C GLN A 402 -14.13 -31.39 23.95
N LEU A 403 -13.07 -31.25 23.14
CA LEU A 403 -13.19 -30.98 21.70
C LEU A 403 -13.87 -32.12 20.95
N CYS A 404 -13.62 -33.38 21.34
CA CYS A 404 -14.32 -34.53 20.80
C CYS A 404 -15.82 -34.52 21.14
N LYS A 405 -16.17 -34.17 22.39
CA LYS A 405 -17.57 -33.97 22.80
C LYS A 405 -18.22 -32.83 22.03
N LEU A 406 -17.53 -31.70 21.88
CA LEU A 406 -18.02 -30.54 21.13
C LEU A 406 -18.32 -30.90 19.68
N TYR A 407 -17.41 -31.64 19.04
CA TYR A 407 -17.59 -32.13 17.67
C TYR A 407 -18.85 -32.98 17.48
N LEU A 408 -19.12 -33.88 18.44
CA LEU A 408 -20.32 -34.73 18.41
C LEU A 408 -21.62 -33.93 18.52
N HIS A 409 -21.63 -32.88 19.35
CA HIS A 409 -22.80 -32.01 19.48
C HIS A 409 -22.95 -31.07 18.27
N HIS A 410 -21.83 -30.64 17.68
CA HIS A 410 -21.78 -29.63 16.62
C HIS A 410 -20.81 -30.03 15.49
N THR A 411 -21.26 -30.92 14.62
CA THR A 411 -20.48 -31.48 13.50
C THR A 411 -19.98 -30.43 12.50
N HIS A 412 -20.69 -29.30 12.37
CA HIS A 412 -20.33 -28.18 11.51
C HIS A 412 -19.03 -27.46 11.91
N LEU A 413 -18.53 -27.67 13.14
CA LEU A 413 -17.26 -27.11 13.62
C LEU A 413 -16.03 -27.89 13.10
N ALA A 414 -16.23 -28.93 12.29
CA ALA A 414 -15.16 -29.71 11.65
C ALA A 414 -14.04 -28.85 11.02
N PRO A 415 -14.31 -27.78 10.25
CA PRO A 415 -13.24 -26.97 9.65
C PRO A 415 -12.33 -26.29 10.67
N HIS A 416 -12.88 -25.89 11.81
CA HIS A 416 -12.11 -25.24 12.88
C HIS A 416 -11.22 -26.24 13.62
N LEU A 417 -11.68 -27.48 13.79
CA LEU A 417 -10.88 -28.57 14.35
C LEU A 417 -9.77 -29.03 13.42
N ILE A 418 -10.03 -29.09 12.11
CA ILE A 418 -9.01 -29.38 11.09
C ILE A 418 -7.93 -28.30 11.13
N ASN A 419 -8.33 -27.03 11.06
CA ASN A 419 -7.40 -25.90 11.12
C ASN A 419 -6.59 -25.90 12.43
N LEU A 420 -7.22 -26.19 13.57
CA LEU A 420 -6.50 -26.32 14.85
C LEU A 420 -5.44 -27.43 14.79
N ALA A 421 -5.79 -28.61 14.25
CA ALA A 421 -4.84 -29.71 14.09
C ALA A 421 -3.69 -29.34 13.14
N ASP A 422 -3.98 -28.67 12.03
CA ASP A 422 -2.97 -28.24 11.05
C ASP A 422 -2.01 -27.20 11.64
N GLN A 423 -2.54 -26.15 12.28
CA GLN A 423 -1.72 -25.10 12.87
C GLN A 423 -0.88 -25.62 14.04
N THR A 424 -1.42 -26.54 14.85
CA THR A 424 -0.64 -27.18 15.92
C THR A 424 0.46 -28.06 15.36
N GLN A 425 0.22 -28.81 14.28
CA GLN A 425 1.25 -29.63 13.64
C GLN A 425 2.35 -28.79 12.95
N ASP A 426 1.99 -27.68 12.30
CA ASP A 426 2.93 -26.77 11.63
C ASP A 426 3.86 -26.04 12.62
N ARG A 427 3.31 -25.62 13.78
CA ARG A 427 4.03 -24.81 14.77
C ARG A 427 4.64 -25.62 15.91
N LEU A 428 4.09 -26.80 16.23
CA LEU A 428 4.52 -27.70 17.31
C LEU A 428 4.86 -29.09 16.74
N SER A 429 5.86 -29.16 15.86
CA SER A 429 6.29 -30.41 15.22
C SER A 429 6.76 -31.49 16.19
N GLU A 430 7.12 -31.12 17.42
CA GLU A 430 7.57 -32.04 18.46
C GLU A 430 6.40 -32.68 19.25
N SER A 431 5.18 -32.14 19.13
CA SER A 431 4.04 -32.59 19.92
C SER A 431 3.15 -33.61 19.17
N ASN A 432 2.87 -34.75 19.81
CA ASN A 432 1.95 -35.76 19.27
C ASN A 432 0.47 -35.43 19.52
N TRP A 433 0.16 -34.22 19.99
CA TRP A 433 -1.19 -33.84 20.40
C TRP A 433 -2.18 -33.81 19.23
N ALA A 434 -1.78 -33.26 18.07
CA ALA A 434 -2.62 -33.21 16.87
C ALA A 434 -2.98 -34.62 16.36
N VAL A 435 -1.98 -35.51 16.31
CA VAL A 435 -2.18 -36.94 15.96
C VAL A 435 -3.09 -37.63 16.98
N GLY A 436 -2.95 -37.33 18.27
CA GLY A 436 -3.83 -37.80 19.35
C GLY A 436 -5.28 -37.35 19.17
N LEU A 437 -5.51 -36.08 18.87
CA LEU A 437 -6.84 -35.53 18.59
C LEU A 437 -7.48 -36.19 17.37
N LEU A 438 -6.74 -36.32 16.27
CA LEU A 438 -7.24 -36.97 15.05
C LEU A 438 -7.57 -38.46 15.29
N THR A 439 -6.75 -39.16 16.08
CA THR A 439 -6.99 -40.56 16.45
C THR A 439 -8.24 -40.73 17.33
N THR A 440 -8.44 -39.84 18.31
CA THR A 440 -9.63 -39.87 19.18
C THR A 440 -10.90 -39.53 18.39
N LEU A 441 -10.85 -38.52 17.51
CA LEU A 441 -11.95 -38.19 16.62
C LEU A 441 -12.28 -39.33 15.64
N GLN A 442 -11.27 -40.04 15.11
CA GLN A 442 -11.50 -41.24 14.29
C GLN A 442 -12.27 -42.31 15.06
N LYS A 443 -11.87 -42.61 16.30
CA LYS A 443 -12.56 -43.60 17.16
C LYS A 443 -14.01 -43.17 17.43
N VAL A 444 -14.22 -41.90 17.75
CA VAL A 444 -15.54 -41.34 18.02
C VAL A 444 -16.45 -41.43 16.78
N ILE A 445 -15.99 -41.00 15.61
CA ILE A 445 -16.77 -41.05 14.35
C ILE A 445 -17.11 -42.50 13.97
N THR A 446 -16.14 -43.41 14.08
CA THR A 446 -16.32 -44.80 13.66
C THR A 446 -17.23 -45.59 14.61
N SER A 447 -17.36 -45.15 15.86
CA SER A 447 -18.28 -45.73 16.86
C SER A 447 -19.75 -45.32 16.69
N LEU A 448 -20.07 -44.34 15.86
CA LEU A 448 -21.44 -43.83 15.67
C LEU A 448 -22.38 -44.90 15.09
N THR A 449 -23.55 -45.08 15.71
CA THR A 449 -24.58 -46.06 15.32
C THR A 449 -25.73 -45.47 14.51
N GLN A 450 -25.93 -44.14 14.55
CA GLN A 450 -26.94 -43.42 13.79
C GLN A 450 -26.28 -42.20 13.13
N LEU A 451 -26.57 -41.97 11.85
CA LEU A 451 -26.00 -40.86 11.08
C LEU A 451 -27.12 -40.02 10.46
N SER A 452 -27.02 -38.71 10.62
CA SER A 452 -27.76 -37.79 9.77
C SER A 452 -26.99 -37.60 8.46
N LEU A 453 -27.70 -37.57 7.32
CA LEU A 453 -27.07 -37.35 6.01
C LEU A 453 -26.37 -35.98 5.91
N LYS A 454 -26.80 -34.98 6.71
CA LYS A 454 -26.19 -33.64 6.74
C LYS A 454 -24.85 -33.65 7.48
N ASP A 455 -24.74 -34.45 8.56
CA ASP A 455 -23.53 -34.58 9.37
C ASP A 455 -22.47 -35.46 8.71
N LEU A 456 -22.90 -36.40 7.86
CA LEU A 456 -22.01 -37.28 7.11
C LEU A 456 -20.96 -36.51 6.30
N LYS A 457 -21.31 -35.37 5.71
CA LYS A 457 -20.36 -34.49 4.99
C LYS A 457 -19.17 -34.13 5.89
N TRP A 458 -19.43 -33.72 7.12
CA TRP A 458 -18.40 -33.27 8.06
C TRP A 458 -17.58 -34.42 8.63
N HIS A 459 -18.23 -35.56 8.91
CA HIS A 459 -17.53 -36.79 9.30
C HIS A 459 -16.56 -37.27 8.21
N LEU A 460 -16.97 -37.25 6.95
CA LEU A 460 -16.10 -37.63 5.83
C LEU A 460 -14.96 -36.63 5.61
N LYS A 461 -15.20 -35.31 5.75
CA LYS A 461 -14.13 -34.32 5.69
C LYS A 461 -13.08 -34.52 6.81
N MET A 462 -13.53 -34.77 8.04
CA MET A 462 -12.64 -35.11 9.17
C MET A 462 -11.86 -36.39 8.93
N LEU A 463 -12.52 -37.50 8.56
CA LEU A 463 -11.87 -38.78 8.28
C LEU A 463 -10.89 -38.68 7.11
N GLY A 464 -11.19 -37.81 6.15
CA GLY A 464 -10.27 -37.48 5.09
C GLY A 464 -8.99 -36.85 5.64
N ARG A 465 -9.07 -35.84 6.52
CA ARG A 465 -7.87 -35.26 7.16
C ARG A 465 -7.11 -36.28 8.01
N VAL A 466 -7.82 -37.15 8.74
CA VAL A 466 -7.22 -38.29 9.47
C VAL A 466 -6.47 -39.25 8.53
N ALA A 467 -6.95 -39.44 7.31
CA ALA A 467 -6.33 -40.30 6.31
C ALA A 467 -5.05 -39.72 5.67
N GLU A 468 -4.72 -38.45 5.92
CA GLU A 468 -3.43 -37.86 5.51
C GLU A 468 -2.32 -38.18 6.52
N GLU A 469 -2.66 -38.47 7.78
CA GLU A 469 -1.68 -38.81 8.81
C GLU A 469 -1.21 -40.27 8.72
N GLY A 470 0.06 -40.46 8.35
CA GLY A 470 0.67 -41.78 8.17
C GLY A 470 0.75 -42.64 9.43
N GLU A 471 0.77 -42.02 10.61
CA GLU A 471 0.89 -42.72 11.90
C GLU A 471 -0.43 -43.37 12.36
N ILE A 472 -1.58 -42.91 11.82
CA ILE A 472 -2.90 -43.34 12.28
C ILE A 472 -3.36 -44.59 11.52
N PRO A 473 -3.76 -45.69 12.20
CA PRO A 473 -4.28 -46.87 11.54
C PRO A 473 -5.67 -46.63 10.93
N GLN A 474 -5.80 -46.84 9.62
CA GLN A 474 -7.03 -46.50 8.87
C GLN A 474 -8.08 -47.62 8.78
N ARG A 475 -7.88 -48.75 9.47
CA ARG A 475 -8.82 -49.89 9.43
C ARG A 475 -10.23 -49.51 9.91
N ASN A 476 -10.31 -48.63 10.92
CA ASN A 476 -11.58 -48.12 11.45
C ASN A 476 -12.26 -47.16 10.46
N THR A 477 -11.48 -46.34 9.76
CA THR A 477 -12.00 -45.49 8.67
C THR A 477 -12.66 -46.34 7.58
N LEU A 478 -12.01 -47.43 7.16
CA LEU A 478 -12.55 -48.34 6.14
C LEU A 478 -13.79 -49.10 6.61
N SER A 479 -13.81 -49.59 7.86
CA SER A 479 -14.99 -50.27 8.40
C SER A 479 -16.19 -49.32 8.47
N PHE A 480 -15.97 -48.04 8.82
CA PHE A 480 -17.00 -47.01 8.78
C PHE A 480 -17.47 -46.73 7.35
N LEU A 481 -16.57 -46.56 6.38
CA LEU A 481 -16.94 -46.37 4.98
C LEU A 481 -17.74 -47.55 4.43
N SER A 482 -17.31 -48.79 4.69
CA SER A 482 -18.05 -50.00 4.29
C SER A 482 -19.46 -50.02 4.89
N ARG A 483 -19.60 -49.64 6.17
CA ARG A 483 -20.90 -49.52 6.84
C ARG A 483 -21.75 -48.44 6.20
N VAL A 484 -21.21 -47.25 5.89
CA VAL A 484 -21.93 -46.15 5.24
C VAL A 484 -22.45 -46.53 3.85
N ILE A 485 -21.68 -47.28 3.06
CA ILE A 485 -22.09 -47.62 1.68
C ILE A 485 -23.07 -48.81 1.65
N THR A 486 -23.25 -49.51 2.78
CA THR A 486 -24.23 -50.59 2.91
C THR A 486 -25.64 -50.02 3.09
N PRO A 487 -26.66 -50.49 2.32
CA PRO A 487 -28.01 -49.93 2.33
C PRO A 487 -28.74 -50.02 3.69
N SER A 488 -28.28 -50.91 4.58
CA SER A 488 -28.81 -51.06 5.93
C SER A 488 -28.49 -49.90 6.88
N PHE A 489 -27.51 -49.07 6.57
CA PHE A 489 -27.01 -48.01 7.47
C PHE A 489 -27.15 -46.60 6.89
N SER A 490 -27.10 -46.45 5.56
CA SER A 490 -27.43 -45.18 4.91
C SER A 490 -28.04 -45.40 3.53
N SER A 491 -28.91 -44.47 3.11
CA SER A 491 -29.46 -44.44 1.74
C SER A 491 -28.53 -43.72 0.74
N LEU A 492 -27.24 -43.53 1.05
CA LEU A 492 -26.28 -42.77 0.25
C LEU A 492 -26.20 -43.23 -1.22
N CYS A 493 -26.13 -44.55 -1.44
CA CYS A 493 -26.06 -45.12 -2.79
C CYS A 493 -27.36 -44.94 -3.57
N GLU A 494 -28.50 -44.91 -2.87
CA GLU A 494 -29.84 -44.73 -3.44
C GLU A 494 -30.21 -43.26 -3.61
N SER A 495 -29.70 -42.36 -2.78
CA SER A 495 -29.92 -40.92 -2.91
C SER A 495 -29.17 -40.35 -4.11
N GLY A 496 -28.00 -40.93 -4.43
CA GLY A 496 -27.17 -40.51 -5.57
C GLY A 496 -26.63 -39.10 -5.43
N ASP A 497 -26.48 -38.59 -4.21
CA ASP A 497 -25.98 -37.22 -3.97
C ASP A 497 -24.49 -37.11 -4.35
N TRP A 498 -24.25 -36.60 -5.55
CA TRP A 498 -22.93 -36.34 -6.13
C TRP A 498 -21.94 -35.70 -5.14
N ARG A 499 -22.38 -34.78 -4.27
CA ARG A 499 -21.48 -34.12 -3.29
C ARG A 499 -20.99 -35.09 -2.22
N GLN A 500 -21.87 -35.94 -1.72
CA GLN A 500 -21.52 -36.92 -0.69
C GLN A 500 -20.68 -38.06 -1.28
N GLY A 501 -20.97 -38.49 -2.51
CA GLY A 501 -20.13 -39.42 -3.26
C GLY A 501 -18.70 -38.92 -3.41
N ASN A 502 -18.51 -37.64 -3.73
CA ASN A 502 -17.18 -37.03 -3.80
C ASN A 502 -16.47 -36.96 -2.45
N ASN A 503 -17.18 -36.70 -1.35
CA ASN A 503 -16.56 -36.75 -0.02
C ASN A 503 -16.04 -38.17 0.30
N VAL A 504 -16.79 -39.22 -0.04
CA VAL A 504 -16.34 -40.62 0.12
C VAL A 504 -15.13 -40.93 -0.75
N LEU A 505 -15.18 -40.57 -2.04
CA LEU A 505 -14.06 -40.73 -2.96
C LEU A 505 -12.83 -39.92 -2.53
N GLY A 506 -13.01 -38.76 -1.91
CA GLY A 506 -11.94 -37.95 -1.34
C GLY A 506 -11.20 -38.67 -0.22
N VAL A 507 -11.92 -39.35 0.69
CA VAL A 507 -11.31 -40.20 1.72
C VAL A 507 -10.59 -41.39 1.07
N CYS A 508 -11.23 -42.09 0.13
CA CYS A 508 -10.60 -43.20 -0.59
C CYS A 508 -9.31 -42.78 -1.31
N ARG A 509 -9.29 -41.60 -1.94
CA ARG A 509 -8.10 -41.05 -2.62
C ARG A 509 -6.95 -40.82 -1.65
N ARG A 510 -7.21 -40.30 -0.45
CA ARG A 510 -6.18 -40.11 0.58
C ARG A 510 -5.64 -41.45 1.10
N LEU A 511 -6.53 -42.43 1.27
CA LEU A 511 -6.14 -43.80 1.65
C LEU A 511 -5.30 -44.52 0.58
N LEU A 512 -5.49 -44.21 -0.70
CA LEU A 512 -4.68 -44.75 -1.79
C LEU A 512 -3.20 -44.33 -1.70
N VAL A 513 -2.91 -43.16 -1.11
CA VAL A 513 -1.55 -42.62 -0.96
C VAL A 513 -0.94 -42.98 0.41
N HIS A 514 -1.72 -43.60 1.30
CA HIS A 514 -1.34 -43.82 2.69
C HIS A 514 -0.17 -44.81 2.85
N PRO A 515 0.79 -44.57 3.78
CA PRO A 515 1.94 -45.46 4.02
C PRO A 515 1.58 -46.91 4.38
N SER A 516 0.38 -47.16 4.92
CA SER A 516 -0.08 -48.52 5.29
C SER A 516 -0.98 -49.21 4.27
N LEU A 517 -0.98 -48.77 3.01
CA LEU A 517 -1.83 -49.28 1.93
C LEU A 517 -1.86 -50.82 1.81
N ASP A 518 -0.74 -51.52 2.01
CA ASP A 518 -0.67 -52.98 1.86
C ASP A 518 -1.66 -53.72 2.77
N SER A 519 -1.89 -53.19 3.97
CA SER A 519 -2.86 -53.74 4.94
C SER A 519 -4.31 -53.35 4.63
N LEU A 520 -4.51 -52.33 3.80
CA LEU A 520 -5.79 -51.68 3.49
C LEU A 520 -6.31 -52.02 2.08
N LEU A 521 -5.51 -52.73 1.28
CA LEU A 521 -5.73 -52.97 -0.14
C LEU A 521 -7.06 -53.68 -0.41
N ILE A 522 -7.31 -54.80 0.29
CA ILE A 522 -8.53 -55.61 0.10
C ILE A 522 -9.79 -54.83 0.53
N PRO A 523 -9.88 -54.27 1.76
CA PRO A 523 -11.10 -53.57 2.17
C PRO A 523 -11.36 -52.29 1.35
N LEU A 524 -10.31 -51.60 0.90
CA LEU A 524 -10.47 -50.42 0.02
C LEU A 524 -10.94 -50.82 -1.38
N ALA A 525 -10.42 -51.93 -1.92
CA ALA A 525 -10.86 -52.47 -3.22
C ALA A 525 -12.35 -52.87 -3.18
N ASP A 526 -12.81 -53.52 -2.10
CA ASP A 526 -14.21 -53.90 -1.92
C ASP A 526 -15.13 -52.67 -1.89
N ILE A 527 -14.73 -51.62 -1.17
CA ILE A 527 -15.46 -50.34 -1.10
C ILE A 527 -15.57 -49.67 -2.48
N LEU A 528 -14.45 -49.56 -3.19
CA LEU A 528 -14.42 -48.94 -4.53
C LEU A 528 -15.22 -49.76 -5.54
N GLN A 529 -15.16 -51.09 -5.48
CA GLN A 529 -15.94 -51.97 -6.34
C GLN A 529 -17.45 -51.84 -6.06
N HIS A 530 -17.85 -51.72 -4.80
CA HIS A 530 -19.24 -51.54 -4.42
C HIS A 530 -19.77 -50.16 -4.87
N LEU A 531 -19.01 -49.09 -4.73
CA LEU A 531 -19.35 -47.77 -5.29
C LEU A 531 -19.48 -47.79 -6.82
N ALA A 532 -18.55 -48.45 -7.52
CA ALA A 532 -18.56 -48.59 -8.97
C ALA A 532 -19.77 -49.33 -9.55
N ARG A 533 -20.45 -50.16 -8.73
CA ARG A 533 -21.60 -50.99 -9.14
C ARG A 533 -22.94 -50.47 -8.64
N CYS A 534 -22.98 -49.94 -7.42
CA CYS A 534 -24.23 -49.71 -6.69
C CYS A 534 -24.60 -48.23 -6.52
N TYR A 535 -23.67 -47.30 -6.78
CA TYR A 535 -23.95 -45.86 -6.65
C TYR A 535 -24.79 -45.37 -7.83
N ARG A 536 -25.81 -44.51 -7.64
CA ARG A 536 -26.68 -44.08 -8.76
C ARG A 536 -26.02 -43.09 -9.74
N ASP A 537 -25.14 -42.24 -9.26
CA ASP A 537 -24.47 -41.23 -10.08
C ASP A 537 -23.34 -41.85 -10.93
N THR A 538 -23.35 -41.57 -12.24
CA THR A 538 -22.40 -42.16 -13.21
C THR A 538 -20.97 -41.64 -13.03
N ASP A 539 -20.81 -40.38 -12.63
CA ASP A 539 -19.50 -39.76 -12.44
C ASP A 539 -18.76 -40.40 -11.25
N ILE A 540 -19.48 -40.60 -10.15
CA ILE A 540 -18.95 -41.31 -8.97
C ILE A 540 -18.62 -42.77 -9.30
N GLN A 541 -19.45 -43.46 -10.10
CA GLN A 541 -19.16 -44.84 -10.54
C GLN A 541 -17.85 -44.91 -11.32
N ASP A 542 -17.65 -44.02 -12.30
CA ASP A 542 -16.50 -44.04 -13.17
C ASP A 542 -15.21 -43.66 -12.43
N HIS A 543 -15.26 -42.68 -11.52
CA HIS A 543 -14.14 -42.36 -10.63
C HIS A 543 -13.81 -43.52 -9.68
N ALA A 544 -14.82 -44.21 -9.13
CA ALA A 544 -14.59 -45.40 -8.31
C ALA A 544 -13.95 -46.55 -9.11
N ARG A 545 -14.37 -46.76 -10.37
CA ARG A 545 -13.75 -47.75 -11.29
C ARG A 545 -12.31 -47.38 -11.62
N LEU A 546 -12.03 -46.09 -11.85
CA LEU A 546 -10.69 -45.59 -12.09
C LEU A 546 -9.80 -45.89 -10.89
N TYR A 547 -10.20 -45.49 -9.68
CA TYR A 547 -9.45 -45.76 -8.45
C TYR A 547 -9.26 -47.24 -8.18
N TYR A 548 -10.28 -48.08 -8.42
CA TYR A 548 -10.16 -49.54 -8.31
C TYR A 548 -9.14 -50.11 -9.31
N THR A 549 -9.15 -49.61 -10.54
CA THR A 549 -8.20 -50.04 -11.58
C THR A 549 -6.78 -49.61 -11.22
N LEU A 550 -6.59 -48.38 -10.74
CA LEU A 550 -5.28 -47.89 -10.30
C LEU A 550 -4.72 -48.70 -9.12
N LEU A 551 -5.58 -49.03 -8.14
CA LEU A 551 -5.23 -49.85 -6.98
C LEU A 551 -4.78 -51.27 -7.37
N THR A 552 -5.37 -51.86 -8.41
CA THR A 552 -5.11 -53.26 -8.82
C THR A 552 -4.01 -53.40 -9.86
N THR A 553 -3.69 -52.33 -10.62
CA THR A 553 -2.77 -52.41 -11.76
C THR A 553 -1.43 -51.71 -11.54
N LEU A 554 -1.34 -50.73 -10.64
CA LEU A 554 -0.11 -49.97 -10.42
C LEU A 554 0.65 -50.46 -9.19
N SER A 555 2.00 -50.39 -9.25
CA SER A 555 2.83 -50.54 -8.06
C SER A 555 2.65 -49.32 -7.14
N ARG A 556 2.86 -49.49 -5.83
CA ARG A 556 2.71 -48.41 -4.84
C ARG A 556 3.47 -47.15 -5.22
N GLU A 557 4.73 -47.27 -5.64
CA GLU A 557 5.55 -46.11 -6.05
C GLU A 557 4.98 -45.39 -7.27
N LYS A 558 4.42 -46.13 -8.23
CA LYS A 558 3.76 -45.55 -9.41
C LYS A 558 2.39 -44.98 -9.07
N LEU A 559 1.67 -45.58 -8.14
CA LEU A 559 0.38 -45.10 -7.66
C LEU A 559 0.57 -43.82 -6.85
N ALA A 560 1.50 -43.82 -5.89
CA ALA A 560 1.95 -42.62 -5.20
C ALA A 560 2.47 -41.61 -6.21
N GLY A 561 3.30 -41.97 -7.20
CA GLY A 561 3.77 -41.05 -8.23
C GLY A 561 2.67 -40.50 -9.16
N VAL A 562 1.62 -41.25 -9.47
CA VAL A 562 0.47 -40.79 -10.29
C VAL A 562 -0.47 -39.90 -9.46
N MET A 563 -0.61 -40.18 -8.16
CA MET A 563 -1.45 -39.40 -7.23
C MET A 563 -0.73 -38.16 -6.68
N MET A 564 0.58 -38.27 -6.45
CA MET A 564 1.55 -37.25 -6.02
C MET A 564 2.24 -36.57 -7.21
N GLN A 565 1.89 -36.87 -8.46
CA GLN A 565 2.27 -36.02 -9.58
C GLN A 565 1.63 -34.63 -9.50
N GLY A 566 0.87 -34.35 -8.43
CA GLY A 566 0.55 -33.01 -7.94
C GLY A 566 1.20 -32.61 -6.59
N ALA A 567 2.20 -33.32 -6.04
CA ALA A 567 2.70 -33.11 -4.66
C ALA A 567 4.17 -33.50 -4.29
N THR A 568 5.09 -33.86 -5.20
CA THR A 568 6.54 -34.06 -4.85
C THR A 568 7.43 -33.18 -5.75
N GLU A 569 8.45 -32.42 -5.32
CA GLU A 569 9.17 -32.20 -4.07
C GLU A 569 9.90 -30.84 -4.23
N GLY A 570 9.90 -30.00 -3.20
CA GLY A 570 10.68 -28.75 -3.15
C GLY A 570 9.84 -27.47 -3.22
N GLY A 571 9.28 -27.08 -2.07
CA GLY A 571 8.76 -25.72 -1.83
C GLY A 571 7.45 -25.38 -2.54
N ARG A 572 6.32 -25.53 -1.83
CA ARG A 572 5.07 -24.73 -1.95
C ARG A 572 4.59 -24.30 -3.36
N GLU A 573 4.91 -25.02 -4.43
CA GLU A 573 4.43 -24.77 -5.79
C GLU A 573 3.57 -25.94 -6.27
N VAL A 574 2.27 -25.75 -6.10
CA VAL A 574 1.20 -26.64 -6.55
C VAL A 574 1.15 -26.61 -8.09
N LYS A 575 1.71 -27.61 -8.76
CA LYS A 575 1.51 -27.83 -10.20
C LYS A 575 1.04 -29.25 -10.51
N LYS A 576 -0.29 -29.42 -10.52
CA LYS A 576 -1.12 -30.10 -11.54
C LYS A 576 -2.55 -30.19 -11.03
N ARG A 577 -3.36 -29.17 -11.30
CA ARG A 577 -4.80 -29.18 -11.03
C ARG A 577 -5.53 -29.61 -12.30
N SER A 578 -5.93 -30.89 -12.33
CA SER A 578 -6.86 -31.41 -13.34
C SER A 578 -8.19 -30.68 -13.19
N LEU A 579 -8.77 -30.17 -14.28
CA LEU A 579 -10.03 -29.40 -14.32
C LEU A 579 -11.24 -30.13 -13.69
N SER A 580 -11.09 -31.40 -13.33
CA SER A 580 -12.04 -32.20 -12.56
C SER A 580 -12.07 -31.87 -11.05
N SER A 581 -11.14 -31.08 -10.50
CA SER A 581 -11.12 -30.73 -9.06
C SER A 581 -11.90 -29.45 -8.69
N LEU A 582 -12.52 -28.77 -9.66
CA LEU A 582 -13.30 -27.53 -9.47
C LEU A 582 -14.46 -27.64 -8.46
N MET A 583 -14.78 -28.84 -8.00
CA MET A 583 -15.98 -29.09 -7.19
C MET A 583 -15.69 -29.66 -5.78
N SER A 584 -14.42 -29.75 -5.36
CA SER A 584 -14.07 -30.10 -3.98
C SER A 584 -13.85 -28.83 -3.15
N GLU A 585 -14.75 -28.54 -2.20
CA GLU A 585 -14.61 -27.52 -1.16
C GLU A 585 -13.43 -27.84 -0.19
N GLY A 586 -12.20 -27.80 -0.70
CA GLY A 586 -10.96 -27.82 0.05
C GLY A 586 -10.27 -26.45 -0.01
N GLU A 587 -9.23 -26.26 0.80
CA GLU A 587 -8.46 -25.00 0.90
C GLU A 587 -7.94 -24.46 -0.44
N GLU A 588 -7.80 -25.33 -1.43
CA GLU A 588 -7.48 -24.96 -2.82
C GLU A 588 -8.53 -24.04 -3.45
N LEU A 589 -9.81 -24.23 -3.14
CA LEU A 589 -10.91 -23.38 -3.65
C LEU A 589 -10.84 -21.99 -3.03
N THR A 590 -10.50 -21.87 -1.74
CA THR A 590 -10.16 -20.58 -1.12
C THR A 590 -8.92 -19.97 -1.78
N SER A 591 -7.87 -20.75 -2.07
CA SER A 591 -6.66 -20.24 -2.74
C SER A 591 -6.91 -19.77 -4.19
N LEU A 592 -7.86 -20.39 -4.89
CA LEU A 592 -8.32 -20.03 -6.25
C LEU A 592 -9.22 -18.79 -6.22
N LEU A 593 -10.00 -18.59 -5.15
CA LEU A 593 -10.86 -17.43 -4.95
C LEU A 593 -10.11 -16.23 -4.37
N THR A 594 -8.97 -16.44 -3.71
CA THR A 594 -8.09 -15.36 -3.25
C THR A 594 -7.22 -14.89 -4.39
N ILE A 595 -7.27 -13.60 -4.68
CA ILE A 595 -6.37 -12.94 -5.61
C ILE A 595 -5.03 -12.72 -4.87
N HIS A 596 -3.96 -13.34 -5.36
CA HIS A 596 -2.63 -13.24 -4.77
C HIS A 596 -1.93 -11.98 -5.25
N GLN A 597 -1.31 -11.22 -4.34
CA GLN A 597 -0.62 -9.99 -4.72
C GLN A 597 0.85 -10.27 -5.05
N THR A 598 1.34 -9.71 -6.15
CA THR A 598 2.73 -9.86 -6.57
C THR A 598 3.59 -8.75 -5.98
N GLU A 599 4.77 -9.06 -5.46
CA GLU A 599 5.69 -8.07 -4.88
C GLU A 599 6.30 -7.11 -5.94
N LYS A 600 6.42 -7.58 -7.19
CA LYS A 600 7.00 -6.81 -8.31
C LYS A 600 6.10 -6.86 -9.54
N ALA A 601 6.21 -5.84 -10.38
CA ALA A 601 5.51 -5.79 -11.66
C ALA A 601 6.00 -6.88 -12.61
N ILE A 602 5.09 -7.71 -13.12
CA ILE A 602 5.41 -8.87 -13.97
C ILE A 602 5.44 -8.53 -15.46
N PHE A 603 4.62 -7.56 -15.87
CA PHE A 603 4.56 -7.06 -17.23
C PHE A 603 4.33 -5.56 -17.23
N ARG A 604 4.72 -4.92 -18.33
CA ARG A 604 4.58 -3.48 -18.57
C ARG A 604 3.98 -3.23 -19.94
N LEU A 605 3.33 -2.08 -20.08
CA LEU A 605 2.86 -1.58 -21.36
C LEU A 605 3.94 -0.65 -21.93
N THR A 606 4.50 -1.02 -23.08
CA THR A 606 5.47 -0.19 -23.81
C THR A 606 4.81 0.34 -25.07
N GLU A 607 5.08 1.58 -25.44
CA GLU A 607 4.51 2.17 -26.64
C GLU A 607 4.89 1.35 -27.89
N ALA A 608 3.91 1.02 -28.71
CA ALA A 608 4.13 0.34 -29.97
C ALA A 608 4.49 1.41 -31.02
N GLN A 609 5.65 1.28 -31.69
CA GLN A 609 5.98 2.18 -32.80
C GLN A 609 4.85 2.19 -33.82
N SER A 610 4.30 3.37 -34.09
CA SER A 610 3.31 3.57 -35.14
C SER A 610 3.99 3.36 -36.49
N GLU A 611 3.58 2.32 -37.23
CA GLU A 611 3.88 2.28 -38.66
C GLU A 611 3.31 3.55 -39.30
N PRO A 612 4.04 4.22 -40.21
CA PRO A 612 3.48 5.31 -40.98
C PRO A 612 2.26 4.75 -41.70
N ARG A 613 1.07 5.32 -41.42
CA ARG A 613 -0.17 4.95 -42.10
C ARG A 613 0.09 5.07 -43.61
N GLN A 614 0.16 3.93 -44.29
CA GLN A 614 0.15 3.88 -45.74
C GLN A 614 -1.21 4.47 -46.18
N GLU A 615 -1.20 5.73 -46.58
CA GLU A 615 -2.25 6.24 -47.44
C GLU A 615 -2.24 5.39 -48.71
N SER A 616 -3.38 4.78 -48.98
CA SER A 616 -3.71 4.19 -50.26
C SER A 616 -3.39 5.21 -51.36
N LYS A 617 -2.40 4.87 -52.19
CA LYS A 617 -2.19 5.50 -53.48
C LYS A 617 -3.48 5.36 -54.30
N GLU A 618 -4.27 6.42 -54.38
CA GLU A 618 -5.14 6.63 -55.53
C GLU A 618 -4.83 8.01 -56.12
N SER A 619 -4.16 7.93 -57.26
CA SER A 619 -4.14 8.94 -58.29
C SER A 619 -5.57 9.40 -58.58
N ASP A 620 -5.82 10.70 -58.55
CA ASP A 620 -6.58 11.29 -59.65
C ASP A 620 -6.13 12.71 -59.95
N LEU A 621 -5.72 12.86 -61.20
CA LEU A 621 -5.39 14.08 -61.90
C LEU A 621 -6.68 14.87 -62.12
N HIS A 622 -6.86 16.01 -61.46
CA HIS A 622 -7.54 17.14 -62.08
C HIS A 622 -6.89 18.44 -61.62
N GLN A 623 -6.11 19.03 -62.52
CA GLN A 623 -5.88 20.47 -62.54
C GLN A 623 -7.23 21.15 -62.65
N ASP A 624 -7.68 21.84 -61.60
CA ASP A 624 -8.54 22.99 -61.78
C ASP A 624 -7.86 24.23 -61.21
N LYS A 625 -7.75 25.19 -62.12
CA LYS A 625 -7.22 26.52 -61.91
C LYS A 625 -8.27 27.36 -61.18
N VAL A 626 -7.80 28.08 -60.16
CA VAL A 626 -8.12 29.50 -59.89
C VAL A 626 -9.58 29.80 -59.51
N GLU A 627 -9.83 30.22 -58.27
CA GLU A 627 -10.02 31.64 -57.88
C GLU A 627 -10.24 31.71 -56.36
N ASN A 628 -9.50 32.59 -55.67
CA ASN A 628 -9.70 32.88 -54.25
C ASN A 628 -11.08 33.56 -54.06
N CYS A 629 -12.10 32.79 -53.69
CA CYS A 629 -13.28 33.35 -53.06
C CYS A 629 -13.19 33.13 -51.56
N ALA A 630 -13.04 34.21 -50.78
CA ALA A 630 -13.15 34.19 -49.33
C ALA A 630 -14.48 33.54 -48.84
N GLU A 631 -15.50 33.52 -49.70
CA GLU A 631 -16.78 32.83 -49.47
C GLU A 631 -16.65 31.29 -49.37
N GLU A 632 -15.75 30.66 -50.15
CA GLU A 632 -15.52 29.21 -50.07
C GLU A 632 -14.76 28.80 -48.80
N ALA A 633 -13.81 29.63 -48.35
CA ALA A 633 -13.09 29.42 -47.10
C ALA A 633 -14.01 29.52 -45.88
N ASN A 634 -14.92 30.51 -45.87
CA ASN A 634 -15.93 30.66 -44.83
C ASN A 634 -16.94 29.50 -44.85
N ALA A 635 -17.37 29.04 -46.03
CA ALA A 635 -18.25 27.88 -46.16
C ALA A 635 -17.59 26.58 -45.65
N ALA A 636 -16.29 26.39 -45.91
CA ALA A 636 -15.53 25.25 -45.38
C ALA A 636 -15.39 25.30 -43.85
N LEU A 637 -15.16 26.48 -43.27
CA LEU A 637 -15.09 26.68 -41.82
C LEU A 637 -16.44 26.43 -41.13
N GLU A 638 -17.55 26.87 -41.73
CA GLU A 638 -18.90 26.58 -41.21
C GLU A 638 -19.23 25.09 -41.29
N ALA A 639 -18.90 24.43 -42.42
CA ALA A 639 -19.04 23.00 -42.58
C ALA A 639 -18.13 22.19 -41.64
N TYR A 640 -16.96 22.73 -41.26
CA TYR A 640 -16.10 22.16 -40.22
C TYR A 640 -16.80 22.17 -38.87
N ARG A 641 -17.29 23.34 -38.44
CA ARG A 641 -17.95 23.51 -37.14
C ARG A 641 -19.22 22.68 -37.00
N ALA A 642 -19.98 22.55 -38.09
CA ALA A 642 -21.20 21.73 -38.10
C ALA A 642 -20.95 20.27 -37.68
N GLN A 643 -19.76 19.72 -37.94
CA GLN A 643 -19.41 18.34 -37.60
C GLN A 643 -19.33 18.09 -36.08
N PHE A 644 -19.03 19.12 -35.28
CA PHE A 644 -18.98 19.04 -33.81
C PHE A 644 -20.35 19.07 -33.14
N SER A 645 -21.44 19.18 -33.91
CA SER A 645 -22.80 19.02 -33.39
C SER A 645 -23.05 17.59 -32.87
N ASP A 646 -22.31 16.61 -33.38
CA ASP A 646 -22.28 15.25 -32.86
C ASP A 646 -21.18 15.13 -31.77
N PRO A 647 -21.52 14.87 -30.49
CA PRO A 647 -20.54 14.76 -29.41
C PRO A 647 -19.60 13.56 -29.55
N SER A 648 -19.89 12.60 -30.44
CA SER A 648 -19.02 11.47 -30.74
C SER A 648 -18.00 11.74 -31.85
N PHE A 649 -18.12 12.87 -32.55
CA PHE A 649 -17.22 13.22 -33.65
C PHE A 649 -15.83 13.61 -33.13
N ALA A 650 -14.81 12.92 -33.63
CA ALA A 650 -13.39 13.18 -33.36
C ALA A 650 -13.03 13.33 -31.87
N SER A 651 -13.77 12.70 -30.96
CA SER A 651 -13.62 12.87 -29.50
C SER A 651 -12.72 11.83 -28.83
N GLU A 652 -12.11 10.91 -29.59
CA GLU A 652 -11.34 9.78 -29.07
C GLU A 652 -9.92 9.72 -29.63
N VAL A 653 -8.93 9.63 -28.74
CA VAL A 653 -7.51 9.39 -29.04
C VAL A 653 -7.20 7.92 -28.80
N THR A 654 -6.69 7.21 -29.81
CA THR A 654 -6.32 5.79 -29.68
C THR A 654 -4.81 5.61 -29.62
N LEU A 655 -4.29 5.20 -28.46
CA LEU A 655 -2.89 4.87 -28.26
C LEU A 655 -2.65 3.37 -28.35
N LYS A 656 -1.55 2.96 -28.99
CA LYS A 656 -1.19 1.55 -29.16
C LYS A 656 -0.01 1.20 -28.26
N TYR A 657 -0.21 0.24 -27.38
CA TYR A 657 0.83 -0.28 -26.48
C TYR A 657 1.04 -1.77 -26.71
N GLN A 658 2.27 -2.24 -26.59
CA GLN A 658 2.62 -3.65 -26.51
C GLN A 658 2.70 -4.09 -25.06
N LEU A 659 2.04 -5.19 -24.74
CA LEU A 659 2.16 -5.82 -23.42
C LEU A 659 3.40 -6.72 -23.40
N ALA A 660 4.43 -6.34 -22.64
CA ALA A 660 5.71 -7.05 -22.58
C ALA A 660 6.03 -7.51 -21.16
N HIS A 661 6.64 -8.69 -21.02
CA HIS A 661 7.15 -9.14 -19.73
C HIS A 661 8.25 -8.21 -19.20
N THR A 662 8.32 -8.03 -17.88
CA THR A 662 9.43 -7.31 -17.25
C THR A 662 10.70 -8.19 -17.24
N VAL A 663 11.86 -7.54 -17.05
CA VAL A 663 13.19 -8.18 -17.11
C VAL A 663 13.38 -9.22 -16.00
N SER A 664 12.60 -9.16 -14.91
CA SER A 664 12.61 -10.19 -13.87
C SER A 664 12.13 -11.53 -14.40
N HIS A 665 13.01 -12.54 -14.32
CA HIS A 665 12.74 -13.88 -14.77
C HIS A 665 12.22 -14.75 -13.61
N ASP A 666 10.90 -14.89 -13.55
CA ASP A 666 10.22 -15.91 -12.74
C ASP A 666 9.45 -16.80 -13.71
N SER A 667 9.83 -18.08 -13.75
CA SER A 667 9.30 -19.07 -14.70
C SER A 667 7.81 -19.35 -14.50
N ARG A 668 7.25 -19.02 -13.34
CA ARG A 668 5.80 -19.14 -13.08
C ARG A 668 4.96 -18.23 -13.95
N PHE A 669 5.53 -17.11 -14.39
CA PHE A 669 4.82 -16.08 -15.14
C PHE A 669 5.13 -16.10 -16.63
N ASP A 670 5.69 -17.20 -17.15
CA ASP A 670 6.01 -17.32 -18.58
C ASP A 670 4.75 -17.44 -19.45
N GLN A 671 3.67 -17.99 -18.88
CA GLN A 671 2.38 -18.14 -19.54
C GLN A 671 1.25 -17.54 -18.72
N LEU A 672 0.72 -16.42 -19.20
CA LEU A 672 -0.37 -15.67 -18.56
C LEU A 672 -1.63 -15.76 -19.41
N PHE A 673 -2.77 -15.87 -18.74
CA PHE A 673 -4.09 -16.04 -19.33
C PHE A 673 -5.10 -15.06 -18.72
N SER A 674 -6.12 -14.69 -19.49
CA SER A 674 -7.26 -13.87 -19.03
C SER A 674 -6.83 -12.60 -18.29
N ILE A 675 -5.86 -11.87 -18.87
CA ILE A 675 -5.31 -10.65 -18.27
C ILE A 675 -6.37 -9.55 -18.41
N ARG A 676 -6.83 -9.02 -17.29
CA ARG A 676 -7.70 -7.84 -17.24
C ARG A 676 -6.92 -6.66 -16.70
N LEU A 677 -6.72 -5.67 -17.55
CA LEU A 677 -6.07 -4.40 -17.22
C LEU A 677 -7.13 -3.41 -16.76
N HIS A 678 -6.95 -2.88 -15.56
CA HIS A 678 -7.76 -1.82 -14.97
C HIS A 678 -6.95 -0.52 -14.95
N PHE A 679 -7.61 0.59 -15.24
CA PHE A 679 -6.97 1.90 -15.34
C PHE A 679 -7.69 2.90 -14.44
N SER A 680 -6.93 3.59 -13.58
CA SER A 680 -7.41 4.73 -12.80
C SER A 680 -6.65 6.00 -13.20
N LEU A 681 -7.39 7.09 -13.32
CA LEU A 681 -6.87 8.40 -13.70
C LEU A 681 -6.48 9.18 -12.43
N THR A 682 -5.35 9.90 -12.47
CA THR A 682 -4.95 10.83 -11.41
C THR A 682 -5.77 12.11 -11.41
N ASP A 683 -6.34 12.46 -12.56
CA ASP A 683 -7.03 13.72 -12.81
C ASP A 683 -8.37 13.50 -13.54
N ASN A 684 -9.08 14.60 -13.79
CA ASN A 684 -10.35 14.61 -14.50
C ASN A 684 -10.22 15.10 -15.94
N HIS A 685 -9.00 15.12 -16.52
CA HIS A 685 -8.76 15.59 -17.87
C HIS A 685 -9.32 14.65 -18.93
N TYR A 686 -9.47 13.35 -18.61
CA TYR A 686 -10.03 12.33 -19.51
C TYR A 686 -11.24 11.64 -18.87
N GLU A 687 -12.11 11.08 -19.70
CA GLU A 687 -13.17 10.19 -19.23
C GLU A 687 -12.60 8.86 -18.71
N LYS A 688 -13.34 8.22 -17.80
CA LYS A 688 -12.94 6.93 -17.22
C LYS A 688 -12.78 5.87 -18.30
N LEU A 689 -11.60 5.26 -18.34
CA LEU A 689 -11.27 4.14 -19.21
C LEU A 689 -12.02 2.87 -18.78
N HIS A 690 -12.42 2.07 -19.76
CA HIS A 690 -12.95 0.73 -19.51
C HIS A 690 -11.81 -0.29 -19.38
N ASP A 691 -12.07 -1.34 -18.61
CA ASP A 691 -11.12 -2.45 -18.45
C ASP A 691 -10.84 -3.11 -19.81
N ILE A 692 -9.56 -3.40 -20.07
CA ILE A 692 -9.14 -4.09 -21.29
C ILE A 692 -8.81 -5.55 -20.95
N SER A 693 -9.38 -6.47 -21.71
CA SER A 693 -9.12 -7.90 -21.56
C SER A 693 -8.17 -8.39 -22.65
N VAL A 694 -7.01 -8.92 -22.25
CA VAL A 694 -6.03 -9.57 -23.11
C VAL A 694 -6.08 -11.08 -22.84
N PRO A 695 -6.34 -11.92 -23.86
CA PRO A 695 -6.62 -13.34 -23.64
C PRO A 695 -5.40 -14.12 -23.15
N CYS A 696 -4.20 -13.83 -23.66
CA CYS A 696 -2.97 -14.48 -23.23
C CYS A 696 -1.74 -13.62 -23.52
N LEU A 697 -0.68 -13.83 -22.72
CA LEU A 697 0.66 -13.28 -22.92
C LEU A 697 1.67 -14.39 -22.63
N PHE A 698 2.45 -14.78 -23.64
CA PHE A 698 3.49 -15.80 -23.52
C PHE A 698 4.84 -15.21 -23.96
N ARG A 699 5.92 -15.51 -23.24
CA ARG A 699 7.28 -15.04 -23.61
C ARG A 699 7.74 -15.51 -25.00
N GLU A 700 7.29 -16.69 -25.43
CA GLU A 700 7.67 -17.30 -26.72
C GLU A 700 6.89 -16.71 -27.92
N ARG A 701 5.84 -15.93 -27.67
CA ARG A 701 4.97 -15.35 -28.71
C ARG A 701 5.20 -13.84 -28.83
N PRO A 702 4.89 -13.24 -30.00
CA PRO A 702 4.92 -11.80 -30.13
C PRO A 702 3.96 -11.14 -29.12
N SER A 703 4.42 -10.06 -28.49
CA SER A 703 3.64 -9.28 -27.52
C SER A 703 2.33 -8.79 -28.14
N PRO A 704 1.18 -9.02 -27.47
CA PRO A 704 -0.11 -8.54 -27.95
C PRO A 704 -0.15 -7.01 -27.89
N VAL A 705 -0.79 -6.42 -28.91
CA VAL A 705 -1.00 -4.98 -29.00
C VAL A 705 -2.34 -4.63 -28.35
N VAL A 706 -2.29 -3.73 -27.37
CA VAL A 706 -3.41 -3.17 -26.63
C VAL A 706 -3.72 -1.77 -27.18
N GLN A 707 -4.99 -1.48 -27.44
CA GLN A 707 -5.46 -0.17 -27.87
C GLN A 707 -6.15 0.55 -26.72
N LEU A 708 -5.52 1.59 -26.19
CA LEU A 708 -6.10 2.48 -25.20
C LEU A 708 -6.90 3.57 -25.92
N ARG A 709 -8.19 3.63 -25.62
CA ARG A 709 -9.13 4.58 -26.21
C ARG A 709 -9.47 5.67 -25.19
N LEU A 710 -8.85 6.82 -25.35
CA LEU A 710 -8.93 7.95 -24.43
C LEU A 710 -9.93 8.98 -24.96
N LYS A 711 -10.84 9.45 -24.12
CA LYS A 711 -11.73 10.58 -24.44
C LYS A 711 -11.34 11.79 -23.60
N PRO A 712 -10.55 12.73 -24.13
CA PRO A 712 -10.19 13.93 -23.39
C PRO A 712 -11.40 14.85 -23.20
N ARG A 713 -11.57 15.35 -21.98
CA ARG A 713 -12.35 16.54 -21.65
C ARG A 713 -11.50 17.79 -21.81
N GLN A 714 -10.21 17.67 -21.49
CA GLN A 714 -9.19 18.69 -21.66
C GLN A 714 -7.94 18.02 -22.26
N PRO A 715 -7.33 18.58 -23.33
CA PRO A 715 -6.19 17.97 -24.00
C PRO A 715 -4.88 18.22 -23.27
N TYR A 716 -4.82 17.88 -21.98
CA TYR A 716 -3.63 18.00 -21.14
C TYR A 716 -2.94 16.64 -20.97
N PRO A 717 -1.61 16.61 -20.74
CA PRO A 717 -0.92 15.38 -20.40
C PRO A 717 -1.47 14.80 -19.09
N THR A 718 -1.55 13.47 -19.00
CA THR A 718 -2.09 12.77 -17.82
C THR A 718 -1.27 11.53 -17.49
N THR A 719 -1.43 11.03 -16.26
CA THR A 719 -0.84 9.76 -15.80
C THR A 719 -1.95 8.76 -15.50
N LEU A 720 -1.85 7.58 -16.12
CA LEU A 720 -2.76 6.46 -15.90
C LEU A 720 -2.09 5.46 -14.96
N HIS A 721 -2.69 5.28 -13.78
CA HIS A 721 -2.35 4.16 -12.90
C HIS A 721 -2.99 2.90 -13.45
N ALA A 722 -2.19 1.86 -13.65
CA ALA A 722 -2.65 0.60 -14.21
C ALA A 722 -2.44 -0.54 -13.20
N SER A 723 -3.45 -1.38 -13.06
CA SER A 723 -3.34 -2.65 -12.34
C SER A 723 -3.87 -3.77 -13.21
N ALA A 724 -3.42 -4.99 -12.94
CA ALA A 724 -3.81 -6.12 -13.74
C ALA A 724 -4.14 -7.33 -12.88
N ILE A 725 -5.26 -7.96 -13.20
CA ILE A 725 -5.62 -9.27 -12.68
C ILE A 725 -5.42 -10.27 -13.80
N PHE A 726 -4.68 -11.35 -13.54
CA PHE A 726 -4.42 -12.37 -14.54
C PHE A 726 -4.35 -13.74 -13.89
N THR A 727 -4.48 -14.76 -14.73
CA THR A 727 -4.38 -16.16 -14.31
C THR A 727 -3.10 -16.77 -14.88
N THR A 728 -2.40 -17.53 -14.04
CA THR A 728 -1.20 -18.27 -14.45
C THR A 728 -1.59 -19.66 -14.93
N GLN A 729 -0.64 -20.37 -15.58
CA GLN A 729 -0.84 -21.77 -15.98
C GLN A 729 -1.26 -22.68 -14.81
N ASP A 730 -0.93 -22.29 -13.58
CA ASP A 730 -1.23 -23.03 -12.35
C ASP A 730 -2.68 -22.82 -11.87
N GLY A 731 -3.48 -22.03 -12.60
CA GLY A 731 -4.88 -21.72 -12.30
C GLY A 731 -5.07 -20.68 -11.20
N MET A 732 -3.97 -20.13 -10.66
CA MET A 732 -4.00 -19.10 -9.63
C MET A 732 -4.26 -17.71 -10.23
N SER A 733 -5.14 -16.94 -9.59
CA SER A 733 -5.41 -15.54 -9.93
C SER A 733 -4.46 -14.63 -9.16
N TRP A 734 -3.77 -13.76 -9.88
CA TRP A 734 -2.81 -12.82 -9.34
C TRP A 734 -3.22 -11.39 -9.64
N HIS A 735 -2.89 -10.48 -8.74
CA HIS A 735 -2.97 -9.04 -8.92
C HIS A 735 -1.56 -8.46 -8.92
N THR A 736 -1.25 -7.69 -9.97
CA THR A 736 0.02 -6.97 -10.11
C THR A 736 -0.22 -5.51 -10.38
N ALA A 737 0.60 -4.65 -9.77
CA ALA A 737 0.67 -3.24 -10.15
C ALA A 737 1.49 -3.14 -11.44
N VAL A 738 0.95 -2.45 -12.43
CA VAL A 738 1.64 -2.17 -13.70
C VAL A 738 2.27 -0.79 -13.58
N PRO A 739 3.48 -0.54 -14.12
CA PRO A 739 4.08 0.78 -14.10
C PRO A 739 3.16 1.84 -14.71
N ASP A 740 3.19 3.04 -14.12
CA ASP A 740 2.35 4.16 -14.56
C ASP A 740 2.58 4.50 -16.03
N ILE A 741 1.48 4.74 -16.74
CA ILE A 741 1.50 5.09 -18.16
C ILE A 741 1.32 6.60 -18.25
N HIS A 742 2.36 7.29 -18.70
CA HIS A 742 2.28 8.72 -18.96
C HIS A 742 1.81 8.96 -20.40
N VAL A 743 0.68 9.62 -20.55
CA VAL A 743 0.18 10.10 -21.84
C VAL A 743 0.82 11.46 -22.10
N ALA A 744 1.78 11.49 -23.02
CA ALA A 744 2.49 12.70 -23.39
C ALA A 744 1.59 13.63 -24.22
N PHE A 745 1.90 14.93 -24.20
CA PHE A 745 1.12 15.93 -24.93
C PHE A 745 1.08 15.65 -26.45
N GLU A 746 2.22 15.29 -27.04
CA GLU A 746 2.34 14.98 -28.48
C GLU A 746 1.50 13.79 -28.94
N GLN A 747 1.18 12.86 -28.03
CA GLN A 747 0.35 11.68 -28.33
C GLN A 747 -1.13 12.02 -28.50
N THR A 748 -1.53 13.24 -28.13
CA THR A 748 -2.91 13.74 -28.32
C THR A 748 -3.12 14.42 -29.67
N PHE A 749 -2.05 14.66 -30.44
CA PHE A 749 -2.12 15.38 -31.71
C PHE A 749 -2.81 14.56 -32.78
N MET A 750 -3.92 15.10 -33.29
CA MET A 750 -4.66 14.53 -34.41
C MET A 750 -4.54 15.43 -35.66
N PRO A 751 -4.53 14.84 -36.86
CA PRO A 751 -4.71 15.61 -38.08
C PRO A 751 -6.10 16.24 -38.10
N LEU A 752 -6.26 17.32 -38.87
CA LEU A 752 -7.55 17.97 -39.06
C LEU A 752 -8.62 16.94 -39.45
N PRO A 753 -9.71 16.76 -38.67
CA PRO A 753 -10.78 15.86 -39.02
C PRO A 753 -11.61 16.48 -40.14
N SER A 754 -11.18 16.26 -41.39
CA SER A 754 -11.84 16.75 -42.59
C SER A 754 -12.60 15.64 -43.32
N PRO A 755 -13.78 15.92 -43.88
CA PRO A 755 -14.45 15.02 -44.82
C PRO A 755 -13.53 14.63 -45.98
N GLN A 756 -13.64 13.39 -46.48
CA GLN A 756 -12.80 12.87 -47.58
C GLN A 756 -12.97 13.67 -48.90
N THR A 757 -14.04 14.45 -49.02
CA THR A 757 -14.33 15.31 -50.17
C THR A 757 -13.54 16.63 -50.18
N TRP A 758 -12.88 16.99 -49.08
CA TRP A 758 -12.08 18.22 -49.00
C TRP A 758 -10.68 18.01 -49.60
N GLY A 759 -10.42 18.69 -50.72
CA GLY A 759 -9.07 18.86 -51.25
C GLY A 759 -8.22 19.78 -50.38
N GLN A 760 -6.97 20.00 -50.80
CA GLN A 760 -5.99 20.82 -50.08
C GLN A 760 -6.48 22.27 -49.85
N GLY A 761 -7.21 22.85 -50.81
CA GLY A 761 -7.80 24.18 -50.69
C GLY A 761 -8.84 24.32 -49.56
N GLY A 762 -9.64 23.27 -49.31
CA GLY A 762 -10.62 23.27 -48.22
C GLY A 762 -9.97 23.25 -46.84
N LYS A 763 -8.93 22.42 -46.65
CA LYS A 763 -8.15 22.39 -45.39
C LYS A 763 -7.45 23.72 -45.13
N LEU A 764 -6.91 24.34 -46.18
CA LEU A 764 -6.23 25.64 -46.10
C LEU A 764 -7.21 26.78 -45.79
N GLY A 765 -8.43 26.74 -46.35
CA GLY A 765 -9.51 27.68 -46.02
C GLY A 765 -9.91 27.60 -44.54
N VAL A 766 -10.01 26.40 -43.97
CA VAL A 766 -10.26 26.21 -42.53
C VAL A 766 -9.10 26.75 -41.69
N PHE A 767 -7.86 26.51 -42.10
CA PHE A 767 -6.68 27.02 -41.39
C PHE A 767 -6.65 28.55 -41.34
N GLU A 768 -6.84 29.24 -42.48
CA GLU A 768 -6.86 30.71 -42.49
C GLU A 768 -8.05 31.29 -41.72
N GLY A 769 -9.24 30.69 -41.86
CA GLY A 769 -10.43 31.11 -41.12
C GLY A 769 -10.25 31.00 -39.60
N LEU A 770 -9.66 29.91 -39.10
CA LEU A 770 -9.32 29.77 -37.68
C LEU A 770 -8.19 30.72 -37.25
N TRP A 771 -7.19 30.93 -38.11
CA TRP A 771 -6.08 31.83 -37.83
C TRP A 771 -6.56 33.28 -37.66
N GLU A 772 -7.39 33.78 -38.57
CA GLU A 772 -7.98 35.12 -38.49
C GLU A 772 -8.84 35.29 -37.24
N GLU A 773 -9.65 34.29 -36.90
CA GLU A 773 -10.48 34.31 -35.68
C GLU A 773 -9.65 34.35 -34.41
N MET A 774 -8.57 33.56 -34.30
CA MET A 774 -7.69 33.56 -33.13
C MET A 774 -6.86 34.85 -33.03
N CYS A 775 -6.67 35.57 -34.15
CA CYS A 775 -6.08 36.91 -34.16
C CYS A 775 -7.05 38.00 -33.68
N THR A 776 -8.36 37.76 -33.75
CA THR A 776 -9.35 38.64 -33.13
C THR A 776 -9.48 38.28 -31.65
N GLU A 777 -8.95 39.12 -30.75
CA GLU A 777 -8.85 38.85 -29.30
C GLU A 777 -10.18 38.37 -28.67
N LYS A 778 -10.35 37.05 -28.54
CA LYS A 778 -11.37 36.39 -27.70
C LYS A 778 -10.72 35.98 -26.38
N GLU A 779 -11.53 35.88 -25.31
CA GLU A 779 -11.03 35.63 -23.94
C GLU A 779 -10.18 34.35 -23.77
N GLU A 780 -10.32 33.35 -24.66
CA GLU A 780 -9.63 32.05 -24.56
C GLU A 780 -8.50 31.86 -25.59
N SER A 781 -8.50 32.62 -26.69
CA SER A 781 -7.52 32.52 -27.78
C SER A 781 -6.22 33.23 -27.47
N ALA A 782 -5.08 32.68 -27.91
CA ALA A 782 -3.77 33.30 -27.72
C ALA A 782 -2.83 33.06 -28.91
N ILE A 783 -1.94 34.03 -29.13
CA ILE A 783 -0.88 33.99 -30.14
C ILE A 783 0.47 34.04 -29.43
N SER A 784 1.42 33.23 -29.91
CA SER A 784 2.79 33.18 -29.40
C SER A 784 3.79 33.04 -30.55
N LEU A 785 5.04 33.36 -30.28
CA LEU A 785 6.15 33.23 -31.23
C LEU A 785 7.25 32.40 -30.55
N PHE A 786 7.67 31.33 -31.22
CA PHE A 786 8.84 30.54 -30.83
C PHE A 786 9.92 30.68 -31.91
N CYS A 787 11.14 31.06 -31.51
CA CYS A 787 12.26 31.24 -32.42
C CYS A 787 13.42 30.33 -32.03
N CYS A 788 14.03 29.66 -33.00
CA CYS A 788 15.23 28.86 -32.80
C CYS A 788 16.18 28.94 -34.01
N GLN A 789 17.46 28.66 -33.77
CA GLN A 789 18.48 28.57 -34.81
C GLN A 789 18.50 27.13 -35.34
N LEU A 790 18.04 26.93 -36.57
CA LEU A 790 18.01 25.64 -37.26
C LEU A 790 18.48 25.83 -38.69
N GLU A 791 19.35 24.95 -39.16
CA GLU A 791 19.72 24.88 -40.57
C GLU A 791 18.53 24.39 -41.42
N GLU A 792 18.48 24.75 -42.70
CA GLU A 792 17.39 24.36 -43.62
C GLU A 792 17.26 22.83 -43.74
N ALA A 793 18.37 22.08 -43.70
CA ALA A 793 18.37 20.63 -43.71
C ALA A 793 17.73 20.02 -42.45
N ALA A 794 18.02 20.60 -41.27
CA ALA A 794 17.46 20.20 -39.99
C ALA A 794 15.95 20.51 -39.94
N LEU A 795 15.53 21.67 -40.44
CA LEU A 795 14.11 22.02 -40.55
C LEU A 795 13.34 21.01 -41.42
N ASN A 796 13.89 20.62 -42.57
CA ASN A 796 13.27 19.61 -43.43
C ASN A 796 13.17 18.24 -42.74
N ALA A 797 14.22 17.81 -42.03
CA ALA A 797 14.20 16.56 -41.26
C ALA A 797 13.15 16.59 -40.14
N LEU A 798 13.00 17.73 -39.46
CA LEU A 798 12.02 17.94 -38.40
C LEU A 798 10.58 17.87 -38.96
N VAL A 799 10.32 18.54 -40.08
CA VAL A 799 9.01 18.51 -40.75
C VAL A 799 8.64 17.08 -41.17
N LEU A 800 9.57 16.36 -41.81
CA LEU A 800 9.34 14.98 -42.24
C LEU A 800 9.01 14.04 -41.08
N LYS A 801 9.65 14.25 -39.91
CA LYS A 801 9.52 13.35 -38.76
C LYS A 801 8.32 13.67 -37.87
N HIS A 802 8.02 14.95 -37.63
CA HIS A 802 7.08 15.38 -36.59
C HIS A 802 5.83 16.10 -37.12
N PHE A 803 5.92 16.79 -38.26
CA PHE A 803 4.83 17.65 -38.75
C PHE A 803 4.13 17.14 -40.02
N LEU A 804 4.72 16.21 -40.76
CA LEU A 804 4.19 15.69 -42.02
C LEU A 804 2.71 15.25 -41.94
N PRO A 805 2.24 14.53 -40.88
CA PRO A 805 0.84 14.11 -40.79
C PRO A 805 -0.15 15.26 -40.59
N TYR A 806 0.34 16.44 -40.18
CA TYR A 806 -0.45 17.58 -39.72
C TYR A 806 -0.34 18.79 -40.68
N LEU A 807 0.36 18.63 -41.79
CA LEU A 807 0.65 19.68 -42.76
C LEU A 807 -0.59 20.00 -43.61
N VAL A 808 -0.91 21.29 -43.73
CA VAL A 808 -2.07 21.79 -44.49
C VAL A 808 -1.63 22.50 -45.78
N SER A 809 -0.48 23.15 -45.78
CA SER A 809 0.13 23.76 -46.96
C SER A 809 0.69 22.71 -47.93
N ASP A 810 0.98 23.09 -49.18
CA ASP A 810 1.75 22.23 -50.08
C ASP A 810 3.23 22.23 -49.65
N PRO A 811 3.87 21.06 -49.42
CA PRO A 811 5.29 20.97 -49.07
C PRO A 811 6.23 21.56 -50.14
N SER A 812 5.74 21.86 -51.36
CA SER A 812 6.50 22.52 -52.41
C SER A 812 6.73 24.03 -52.19
N HIS A 813 5.91 24.68 -51.36
CA HIS A 813 6.06 26.10 -51.00
C HIS A 813 7.06 26.25 -49.85
N LYS A 814 8.30 26.66 -50.18
CA LYS A 814 9.42 26.74 -49.24
C LYS A 814 9.39 27.93 -48.27
N ASP A 815 8.61 28.95 -48.57
CA ASP A 815 8.68 30.22 -47.83
C ASP A 815 7.85 30.21 -46.53
N GLU A 816 6.75 29.44 -46.48
CA GLU A 816 5.85 29.36 -45.32
C GLU A 816 5.17 27.98 -45.24
N LEU A 817 5.43 27.23 -44.17
CA LEU A 817 4.76 25.96 -43.88
C LEU A 817 3.65 26.16 -42.86
N ARG A 818 2.46 25.58 -43.14
CA ARG A 818 1.26 25.68 -42.30
C ARG A 818 0.92 24.31 -41.73
N VAL A 819 0.89 24.21 -40.41
CA VAL A 819 0.64 22.97 -39.66
C VAL A 819 -0.53 23.16 -38.71
N LEU A 820 -1.46 22.22 -38.66
CA LEU A 820 -2.64 22.26 -37.79
C LEU A 820 -2.71 21.01 -36.93
N PHE A 821 -2.61 21.17 -35.62
CA PHE A 821 -2.92 20.12 -34.65
C PHE A 821 -4.36 20.26 -34.18
N PHE A 822 -5.15 19.22 -34.41
CA PHE A 822 -6.44 19.07 -33.78
C PHE A 822 -6.28 18.33 -32.45
N LEU A 823 -6.86 18.89 -31.39
CA LEU A 823 -6.82 18.38 -30.04
C LEU A 823 -8.26 18.15 -29.55
N PRO A 824 -8.72 16.90 -29.41
CA PRO A 824 -10.07 16.64 -28.94
C PRO A 824 -10.28 17.22 -27.52
N PRO A 825 -11.49 17.72 -27.17
CA PRO A 825 -12.72 17.62 -27.96
C PRO A 825 -12.90 18.69 -29.04
N GLN A 826 -12.41 19.94 -28.85
CA GLN A 826 -12.62 21.06 -29.79
C GLN A 826 -11.48 22.09 -29.76
N CYS A 827 -10.25 21.71 -29.40
CA CYS A 827 -9.10 22.63 -29.35
C CYS A 827 -8.22 22.50 -30.59
N HIS A 828 -7.54 23.59 -30.97
CA HIS A 828 -6.71 23.68 -32.16
C HIS A 828 -5.42 24.44 -31.87
N ILE A 829 -4.30 23.93 -32.40
CA ILE A 829 -3.03 24.65 -32.43
C ILE A 829 -2.60 24.79 -33.88
N LEU A 830 -2.43 26.03 -34.32
CA LEU A 830 -2.01 26.41 -35.65
C LEU A 830 -0.55 26.89 -35.60
N LEU A 831 0.27 26.44 -36.54
CA LEU A 831 1.65 26.89 -36.69
C LEU A 831 1.86 27.45 -38.10
N LYS A 832 2.42 28.68 -38.17
CA LYS A 832 3.03 29.24 -39.38
C LYS A 832 4.54 29.26 -39.20
N ILE A 833 5.24 28.41 -39.94
CA ILE A 833 6.69 28.22 -39.85
C ILE A 833 7.34 28.97 -41.02
N MET A 834 8.24 29.90 -40.72
CA MET A 834 8.97 30.68 -41.71
C MET A 834 10.47 30.64 -41.43
N SER A 835 11.28 30.42 -42.46
CA SER A 835 12.73 30.58 -42.38
C SER A 835 13.08 32.05 -42.68
N LYS A 836 13.72 32.74 -41.73
CA LYS A 836 14.31 34.07 -41.92
C LYS A 836 15.82 33.98 -41.78
N GLU A 837 16.54 34.96 -42.33
CA GLU A 837 18.00 34.94 -42.60
C GLU A 837 18.87 34.28 -41.51
N ASP A 838 18.55 34.45 -40.21
CA ASP A 838 19.33 33.87 -39.08
C ASP A 838 18.51 32.97 -38.12
N ALA A 839 17.20 32.75 -38.33
CA ALA A 839 16.36 31.97 -37.41
C ALA A 839 15.07 31.43 -38.07
N VAL A 840 14.60 30.28 -37.59
CA VAL A 840 13.28 29.75 -37.94
C VAL A 840 12.25 30.29 -36.93
N HIS A 841 11.18 30.91 -37.45
CA HIS A 841 10.09 31.46 -36.68
C HIS A 841 8.89 30.50 -36.73
N PHE A 842 8.42 30.08 -35.56
CA PHE A 842 7.18 29.32 -35.37
C PHE A 842 6.14 30.26 -34.76
N ASN A 843 5.28 30.86 -35.60
CA ASN A 843 4.13 31.59 -35.11
C ASN A 843 3.06 30.58 -34.69
N ILE A 844 2.59 30.67 -33.45
CA ILE A 844 1.62 29.75 -32.85
C ILE A 844 0.33 30.50 -32.59
N ALA A 845 -0.80 29.98 -33.04
CA ALA A 845 -2.12 30.44 -32.63
C ALA A 845 -2.90 29.26 -32.02
N THR A 846 -3.59 29.50 -30.90
CA THR A 846 -4.40 28.49 -30.20
C THR A 846 -5.71 29.09 -29.73
N ASP A 847 -6.76 28.29 -29.71
CA ASP A 847 -8.06 28.63 -29.12
C ASP A 847 -8.10 28.44 -27.59
N ASN A 848 -7.08 27.79 -27.02
CA ASN A 848 -6.89 27.64 -25.59
C ASN A 848 -5.47 28.04 -25.18
N TRP A 849 -5.34 29.18 -24.50
CA TRP A 849 -4.07 29.74 -24.05
C TRP A 849 -3.29 28.83 -23.08
N GLN A 850 -3.97 27.95 -22.34
CA GLN A 850 -3.35 27.03 -21.37
C GLN A 850 -2.47 25.97 -22.06
N LEU A 851 -2.61 25.78 -23.37
CA LEU A 851 -1.79 24.85 -24.16
C LEU A 851 -0.42 25.42 -24.55
N LEU A 852 -0.22 26.74 -24.46
CA LEU A 852 1.01 27.42 -24.89
C LEU A 852 2.29 26.91 -24.19
N PRO A 853 2.31 26.65 -22.86
CA PRO A 853 3.48 26.09 -22.19
C PRO A 853 3.81 24.67 -22.68
N HIS A 854 2.78 23.86 -22.97
CA HIS A 854 2.96 22.48 -23.42
C HIS A 854 3.52 22.41 -24.85
N ILE A 855 3.00 23.22 -25.77
CA ILE A 855 3.55 23.31 -27.13
C ILE A 855 4.95 23.92 -27.12
N GLY A 856 5.23 24.90 -26.26
CA GLY A 856 6.58 25.47 -26.10
C GLY A 856 7.60 24.42 -25.64
N SER A 857 7.25 23.59 -24.65
CA SER A 857 8.09 22.48 -24.18
C SER A 857 8.32 21.41 -25.27
N TYR A 858 7.26 21.07 -26.01
CA TYR A 858 7.35 20.15 -27.14
C TYR A 858 8.30 20.66 -28.23
N LEU A 859 8.13 21.92 -28.66
CA LEU A 859 8.99 22.54 -29.67
C LEU A 859 10.45 22.57 -29.20
N LEU A 860 10.72 22.98 -27.96
CA LEU A 860 12.08 22.94 -27.39
C LEU A 860 12.71 21.55 -27.46
N THR A 861 11.94 20.50 -27.14
CA THR A 861 12.43 19.12 -27.12
C THR A 861 12.81 18.62 -28.52
N ILE A 862 11.95 18.86 -29.52
CA ILE A 862 12.20 18.40 -30.90
C ILE A 862 13.30 19.22 -31.59
N THR A 863 13.48 20.50 -31.24
CA THR A 863 14.53 21.33 -31.84
C THR A 863 15.90 21.10 -31.21
N ALA A 864 15.97 20.85 -29.89
CA ALA A 864 17.23 20.53 -29.21
C ALA A 864 17.81 19.17 -29.63
N ALA A 865 16.96 18.20 -29.97
CA ALA A 865 17.38 16.87 -30.42
C ALA A 865 18.15 16.87 -31.76
N GLN A 866 18.14 17.98 -32.50
CA GLN A 866 18.83 18.11 -33.80
C GLN A 866 20.15 18.88 -33.74
N GLU A 867 20.55 19.43 -32.59
CA GLU A 867 21.83 20.14 -32.43
C GLU A 867 23.06 19.21 -32.34
N HIS A 868 22.86 17.89 -32.25
CA HIS A 868 23.94 16.91 -32.25
C HIS A 868 24.01 16.14 -33.57
N PRO A 869 25.01 16.39 -34.44
CA PRO A 869 25.25 15.50 -35.57
C PRO A 869 25.65 14.11 -35.04
N PRO A 870 25.20 13.02 -35.66
CA PRO A 870 25.76 11.70 -35.37
C PRO A 870 27.24 11.73 -35.75
N SER A 871 28.11 11.48 -34.77
CA SER A 871 29.54 11.23 -35.00
C SER A 871 29.80 9.78 -35.34
#